data_AF-A0AA95RNL8-F1
#
_entry.id   AF-A0AA95RNL8-F1
#
_cell.length_a   1.000
_cell.length_b   1.000
_cell.length_c   1.000
_cell.angle_alpha   90.00
_cell.angle_beta   90.00
_cell.angle_gamma   90.00
#
_symmetry.space_group_name_H-M   'P 1'
#
loop_
_entity.id
_entity.type
_entity.pdbx_description
1 polymer ?
#
loop_
_entity_poly.entity_id
_entity_poly.type
_entity_poly.pdbx_seq_one_letter_code
_entity_poly.pdbx_strand_id
1 'polypeptide(L)'
;MKTKITSKEISLINYDSWNKILCEHFFNKKNEKKIVYLYVNENLIKKLGAKLGISGDDAMSSFCKSVRSFGRNEPDLVFEKAYIWGRKWFNQGIIGYPPFIAVLALTVLAATKMKGNREKGIGAGNYYLRLRGLLELKGEGRPFYFEKTKILWSYLTSWQKENKGRFGYTNVFRYGQPYVGYPMSQCLVKDADRQLLYEFFYWAGLRPGLKVNANSMREQFELFLSTKICRLSRLFFNKSKGIQEGIIQAVLFEYQNWNGTNNLDPRESAIDIQEKNKPKKYNLFLRIDEDKQTNFFNPKIKLGLFSIVDEDTIFKENMENEELEGFRYNNNTFYKEVILNQDTLINNKHSYSLLNNQLELVFEGGNLFFLHRGTDLGINGWINRDSIVQGKDHIALFSSEAEKIVRTWIDLNKFLYKEITISNLSSSWKCLLVKVHEKEILGSEELEKQFLFTQAQDKITFQEGLKVGNMEWLLDAPPEVSIITTPKTTIFINDVPVLSLINGEDTINLKNIHLKESQIYRIRFNDIQKTILLKNNHENLITFSEFKPKEFSDGKLKIAGTYIYDVLETYPRPYKQKGFKAFLSSKNTHTSKIIPKFINAMPFNLNRDYLNMGVRFSADDPTKVRPIDLFFEYLTIRKEGNWDSFLKGIKWCFGSEDIGLTAYKVRQKLSQLGFVEFIRDGDSNKYFWNVIPMSIAVLPSKDPIVYLTGGRTRESTKQLKGFAERKIKIIQSIPNSHYEPLSIYLLGNTLDSLEEFLNTLSIKFNWGLDYFSYDLLRCLPILNEYINNASEYQEPRSNNTYWVVKGWDLFSHKWIKDKDSPLKIYLNGFGQYICLYKTSNNKTLKLSREIGKLYYAQLQGVSLLQYKNYELKVKQGYELPELYERVLTSCVGQCPVEGNGYRVYRNVPHEIAISLAYKLGFQLNFNF
;
A
#
# COMPACT_ATOMS: atom_id res chain seq x y z
N MET A 1 35.29 40.73 -24.73
CA MET A 1 34.75 41.42 -23.54
C MET A 1 33.30 41.00 -23.35
N LYS A 2 33.03 40.07 -22.42
CA LYS A 2 31.66 39.66 -22.04
C LYS A 2 31.35 40.35 -20.72
N THR A 3 30.40 41.28 -20.76
CA THR A 3 29.97 42.09 -19.62
C THR A 3 29.32 41.18 -18.57
N LYS A 4 29.95 41.09 -17.40
CA LYS A 4 29.36 40.54 -16.18
C LYS A 4 28.11 41.37 -15.85
N ILE A 5 26.93 40.77 -15.99
CA ILE A 5 25.72 41.30 -15.38
C ILE A 5 25.87 41.04 -13.88
N THR A 6 26.07 42.12 -13.13
CA THR A 6 26.14 42.14 -11.67
C THR A 6 24.76 41.86 -11.08
N SER A 7 24.75 41.02 -10.05
CA SER A 7 23.62 40.52 -9.27
C SER A 7 22.95 41.60 -8.39
N LYS A 8 22.49 42.71 -8.97
CA LYS A 8 21.91 43.83 -8.19
C LYS A 8 20.78 44.61 -8.87
N GLU A 9 19.90 43.93 -9.60
CA GLU A 9 18.62 44.51 -10.06
C GLU A 9 17.57 43.42 -10.33
N ILE A 10 17.33 42.53 -9.35
CA ILE A 10 16.06 41.77 -9.32
C ILE A 10 15.00 42.76 -8.85
N SER A 11 14.15 43.23 -9.77
CA SER A 11 12.96 43.99 -9.42
C SER A 11 12.19 43.24 -8.33
N LEU A 12 12.00 43.89 -7.17
CA LEU A 12 11.19 43.32 -6.09
C LEU A 12 9.76 43.18 -6.62
N ILE A 13 9.35 41.95 -6.93
CA ILE A 13 7.96 41.62 -7.28
C ILE A 13 7.04 42.18 -6.19
N ASN A 14 6.19 43.11 -6.59
CA ASN A 14 5.33 43.87 -5.67
C ASN A 14 4.05 43.11 -5.33
N TYR A 15 3.28 43.65 -4.38
CA TYR A 15 2.03 43.06 -3.91
C TYR A 15 1.03 42.80 -5.04
N ASP A 16 0.85 43.75 -5.95
CA ASP A 16 -0.13 43.65 -7.03
C ASP A 16 0.17 42.49 -7.98
N SER A 17 1.46 42.23 -8.23
CA SER A 17 1.89 41.09 -9.04
C SER A 17 1.54 39.75 -8.39
N TRP A 18 1.81 39.62 -7.09
CA TRP A 18 1.43 38.43 -6.31
C TRP A 18 -0.09 38.27 -6.19
N ASN A 19 -0.82 39.35 -5.94
CA ASN A 19 -2.28 39.32 -5.86
C ASN A 19 -2.90 38.92 -7.20
N LYS A 20 -2.41 39.50 -8.31
CA LYS A 20 -2.87 39.16 -9.66
C LYS A 20 -2.63 37.70 -10.01
N ILE A 21 -1.42 37.17 -9.79
CA ILE A 21 -1.14 35.77 -10.16
C ILE A 21 -1.94 34.77 -9.31
N LEU A 22 -2.19 35.09 -8.04
CA LEU A 22 -3.06 34.28 -7.17
C LEU A 22 -4.51 34.34 -7.67
N CYS A 23 -5.01 35.51 -8.04
CA CYS A 23 -6.33 35.65 -8.64
C CYS A 23 -6.46 34.83 -9.94
N GLU A 24 -5.50 34.94 -10.86
CA GLU A 24 -5.49 34.17 -12.11
C GLU A 24 -5.37 32.66 -11.87
N HIS A 25 -4.69 32.24 -10.81
CA HIS A 25 -4.57 30.83 -10.45
C HIS A 25 -5.88 30.25 -9.92
N PHE A 26 -6.54 30.93 -8.98
CA PHE A 26 -7.73 30.41 -8.31
C PHE A 26 -9.04 30.75 -9.04
N PHE A 27 -9.12 31.91 -9.66
CA PHE A 27 -10.35 32.49 -10.21
C PHE A 27 -10.26 32.62 -11.73
N ASN A 28 -10.14 31.49 -12.43
CA ASN A 28 -10.07 31.42 -13.89
C ASN A 28 -11.23 30.62 -14.50
N LYS A 29 -11.30 30.65 -15.85
CA LYS A 29 -12.35 30.00 -16.62
C LYS A 29 -12.48 28.49 -16.37
N LYS A 30 -11.41 27.78 -15.99
CA LYS A 30 -11.49 26.33 -15.72
C LYS A 30 -12.30 26.00 -14.46
N ASN A 31 -12.45 26.99 -13.59
CA ASN A 31 -13.17 26.90 -12.32
C ASN A 31 -14.58 27.49 -12.39
N GLU A 32 -15.06 27.86 -13.58
CA GLU A 32 -16.42 28.36 -13.78
C GLU A 32 -17.47 27.40 -13.17
N LYS A 33 -18.35 27.96 -12.32
CA LYS A 33 -19.42 27.26 -11.58
C LYS A 33 -18.96 26.12 -10.66
N LYS A 34 -17.65 25.98 -10.39
CA LYS A 34 -17.10 24.97 -9.48
C LYS A 34 -16.80 25.56 -8.10
N ILE A 35 -16.67 24.70 -7.10
CA ILE A 35 -16.15 25.08 -5.79
C ILE A 35 -14.63 25.26 -5.89
N VAL A 36 -14.15 26.40 -5.40
CA VAL A 36 -12.73 26.78 -5.36
C VAL A 36 -12.30 26.88 -3.90
N TYR A 37 -11.20 26.23 -3.53
CA TYR A 37 -10.56 26.41 -2.23
C TYR A 37 -9.35 27.33 -2.41
N LEU A 38 -9.23 28.38 -1.58
CA LEU A 38 -8.04 29.24 -1.54
C LEU A 38 -6.88 28.52 -0.82
N TYR A 39 -6.57 27.30 -1.24
CA TYR A 39 -5.59 26.43 -0.60
C TYR A 39 -4.16 26.85 -1.00
N VAL A 40 -3.49 27.57 -0.10
CA VAL A 40 -2.13 28.08 -0.32
C VAL A 40 -1.14 27.39 0.60
N ASN A 41 -0.14 26.75 0.00
CA ASN A 41 0.99 26.12 0.68
C ASN A 41 2.33 26.60 0.06
N GLU A 42 3.44 26.19 0.66
CA GLU A 42 4.78 26.60 0.21
C GLU A 42 5.07 26.19 -1.24
N ASN A 43 4.71 24.95 -1.63
CA ASN A 43 4.92 24.44 -2.99
C ASN A 43 4.17 25.27 -4.04
N LEU A 44 2.95 25.72 -3.74
CA LEU A 44 2.19 26.60 -4.63
C LEU A 44 2.86 27.97 -4.77
N ILE A 45 3.32 28.58 -3.67
CA ILE A 45 4.02 29.87 -3.72
C ILE A 45 5.30 29.76 -4.56
N LYS A 46 6.08 28.68 -4.40
CA LYS A 46 7.27 28.42 -5.26
C LYS A 46 6.91 28.31 -6.73
N LYS A 47 5.85 27.54 -7.05
CA LYS A 47 5.36 27.37 -8.43
C LYS A 47 4.88 28.69 -9.06
N LEU A 48 4.18 29.53 -8.32
CA LEU A 48 3.72 30.83 -8.81
C LEU A 48 4.87 31.84 -8.87
N GLY A 49 5.80 31.82 -7.91
CA GLY A 49 7.01 32.65 -7.92
C GLY A 49 7.90 32.39 -9.15
N ALA A 50 8.04 31.12 -9.55
CA ALA A 50 8.76 30.77 -10.78
C ALA A 50 8.15 31.42 -12.04
N LYS A 51 6.82 31.57 -12.09
CA LYS A 51 6.14 32.29 -13.18
C LYS A 51 6.35 33.80 -13.14
N LEU A 52 6.68 34.35 -11.97
CA LEU A 52 7.06 35.75 -11.78
C LEU A 52 8.59 35.96 -11.93
N GLY A 53 9.34 34.93 -12.34
CA GLY A 53 10.79 35.01 -12.53
C GLY A 53 11.60 34.93 -11.23
N ILE A 54 10.99 34.53 -10.10
CA ILE A 54 11.67 34.37 -8.81
C ILE A 54 12.16 32.92 -8.66
N SER A 55 13.37 32.74 -8.13
CA SER A 55 13.88 31.42 -7.76
C SER A 55 12.96 30.71 -6.75
N GLY A 56 12.95 29.37 -6.77
CA GLY A 56 12.10 28.59 -5.85
C GLY A 56 12.39 28.86 -4.37
N ASP A 57 13.65 29.17 -4.03
CA ASP A 57 14.05 29.41 -2.64
C ASP A 57 13.71 30.83 -2.16
N ASP A 58 13.68 31.82 -3.06
CA ASP A 58 13.35 33.21 -2.72
C ASP A 58 11.86 33.53 -2.78
N ALA A 59 11.05 32.69 -3.44
CA ALA A 59 9.62 32.93 -3.67
C ALA A 59 8.82 33.17 -2.38
N MET A 60 9.11 32.40 -1.33
CA MET A 60 8.44 32.57 -0.02
C MET A 60 8.78 33.92 0.62
N SER A 61 10.08 34.28 0.62
CA SER A 61 10.56 35.56 1.17
C SER A 61 9.96 36.74 0.39
N SER A 62 9.94 36.64 -0.95
CA SER A 62 9.32 37.64 -1.82
C SER A 62 7.82 37.81 -1.54
N PHE A 63 7.07 36.70 -1.48
CA PHE A 63 5.64 36.74 -1.20
C PHE A 63 5.33 37.39 0.15
N CYS A 64 5.97 36.91 1.23
CA CYS A 64 5.76 37.47 2.57
C CYS A 64 6.15 38.95 2.65
N LYS A 65 7.29 39.35 2.06
CA LYS A 65 7.71 40.75 1.97
C LYS A 65 6.69 41.61 1.23
N SER A 66 6.14 41.12 0.12
CA SER A 66 5.14 41.85 -0.66
C SER A 66 3.83 42.07 0.12
N VAL A 67 3.41 41.08 0.92
CA VAL A 67 2.21 41.23 1.77
C VAL A 67 2.47 42.17 2.95
N ARG A 68 3.69 42.16 3.52
CA ARG A 68 4.08 43.15 4.54
C ARG A 68 4.14 44.56 3.99
N SER A 69 4.69 44.76 2.79
CA SER A 69 4.78 46.08 2.16
C SER A 69 3.41 46.66 1.79
N PHE A 70 2.37 45.82 1.68
CA PHE A 70 0.98 46.28 1.56
C PHE A 70 0.49 47.08 2.78
N GLY A 71 1.08 46.84 3.96
CA GLY A 71 0.92 47.66 5.16
C GLY A 71 1.69 48.99 5.12
N ARG A 72 2.41 49.31 4.04
CA ARG A 72 3.25 50.51 3.85
C ARG A 72 4.29 50.71 4.96
N ASN A 73 5.12 49.69 5.20
CA ASN A 73 6.15 49.65 6.26
C ASN A 73 5.61 49.50 7.69
N GLU A 74 4.30 49.32 7.87
CA GLU A 74 3.67 48.95 9.14
C GLU A 74 3.01 47.56 9.02
N PRO A 75 3.75 46.46 9.26
CA PRO A 75 3.23 45.10 9.04
C PRO A 75 1.99 44.76 9.89
N ASP A 76 1.81 45.41 11.04
CA ASP A 76 0.62 45.27 11.89
C ASP A 76 -0.66 45.84 11.26
N LEU A 77 -0.55 46.77 10.30
CA LEU A 77 -1.68 47.41 9.64
C LEU A 77 -2.14 46.68 8.37
N VAL A 78 -1.50 45.57 7.98
CA VAL A 78 -1.80 44.84 6.73
C VAL A 78 -3.29 44.50 6.61
N PHE A 79 -3.91 44.00 7.68
CA PHE A 79 -5.33 43.61 7.65
C PHE A 79 -6.29 44.81 7.57
N GLU A 80 -5.92 45.92 8.19
CA GLU A 80 -6.68 47.16 8.10
C GLU A 80 -6.60 47.77 6.70
N LYS A 81 -5.40 47.84 6.11
CA LYS A 81 -5.25 48.34 4.73
C LYS A 81 -6.01 47.45 3.75
N ALA A 82 -5.91 46.12 3.88
CA ALA A 82 -6.69 45.18 3.07
C ALA A 82 -8.18 45.44 3.16
N TYR A 83 -8.69 45.70 4.36
CA TYR A 83 -10.08 46.08 4.55
C TYR A 83 -10.44 47.41 3.86
N ILE A 84 -9.63 48.46 4.02
CA ILE A 84 -9.87 49.77 3.40
C ILE A 84 -9.92 49.66 1.87
N TRP A 85 -8.91 49.02 1.27
CA TRP A 85 -8.83 48.83 -0.18
C TRP A 85 -9.92 47.89 -0.70
N GLY A 86 -10.20 46.81 0.02
CA GLY A 86 -11.30 45.89 -0.28
C GLY A 86 -12.66 46.59 -0.23
N ARG A 87 -12.91 47.45 0.75
CA ARG A 87 -14.14 48.24 0.86
C ARG A 87 -14.25 49.26 -0.27
N LYS A 88 -13.16 49.95 -0.61
CA LYS A 88 -13.13 50.89 -1.75
C LYS A 88 -13.50 50.18 -3.05
N TRP A 89 -12.84 49.06 -3.33
CA TRP A 89 -13.11 48.22 -4.50
C TRP A 89 -14.55 47.70 -4.51
N PHE A 90 -15.05 47.25 -3.36
CA PHE A 90 -16.42 46.76 -3.22
C PHE A 90 -17.45 47.87 -3.56
N ASN A 91 -17.25 49.07 -3.01
CA ASN A 91 -18.11 50.22 -3.24
C ASN A 91 -18.03 50.78 -4.68
N GLN A 92 -16.93 50.52 -5.39
CA GLN A 92 -16.72 50.94 -6.79
C GLN A 92 -17.32 49.94 -7.81
N GLY A 93 -18.24 49.07 -7.37
CA GLY A 93 -18.94 48.14 -8.25
C GLY A 93 -18.20 46.81 -8.46
N ILE A 94 -17.20 46.50 -7.63
CA ILE A 94 -16.56 45.17 -7.59
C ILE A 94 -15.91 44.78 -8.94
N ILE A 95 -15.37 45.76 -9.67
CA ILE A 95 -14.81 45.60 -11.02
C ILE A 95 -13.41 45.00 -10.94
N GLY A 96 -13.12 44.01 -11.79
CA GLY A 96 -11.81 43.35 -11.84
C GLY A 96 -11.56 42.41 -10.67
N TYR A 97 -10.30 42.03 -10.45
CA TYR A 97 -9.94 41.10 -9.37
C TYR A 97 -9.93 41.78 -7.98
N PRO A 98 -10.27 41.04 -6.90
CA PRO A 98 -10.23 41.59 -5.56
C PRO A 98 -8.79 41.96 -5.14
N PRO A 99 -8.56 43.13 -4.51
CA PRO A 99 -7.21 43.61 -4.18
C PRO A 99 -6.61 42.99 -2.91
N PHE A 100 -7.26 41.99 -2.32
CA PHE A 100 -6.92 41.45 -0.99
C PHE A 100 -6.69 39.92 -0.98
N ILE A 101 -6.64 39.27 -2.14
CA ILE A 101 -6.46 37.82 -2.24
C ILE A 101 -5.10 37.37 -1.73
N ALA A 102 -4.03 38.11 -1.98
CA ALA A 102 -2.71 37.80 -1.42
C ALA A 102 -2.69 37.85 0.12
N VAL A 103 -3.43 38.78 0.74
CA VAL A 103 -3.59 38.83 2.20
C VAL A 103 -4.35 37.60 2.71
N LEU A 104 -5.48 37.24 2.08
CA LEU A 104 -6.23 36.03 2.45
C LEU A 104 -5.39 34.76 2.25
N ALA A 105 -4.63 34.67 1.16
CA ALA A 105 -3.71 33.58 0.89
C ALA A 105 -2.65 33.42 1.99
N LEU A 106 -2.10 34.53 2.51
CA LEU A 106 -1.17 34.49 3.64
C LEU A 106 -1.82 33.89 4.90
N THR A 107 -3.10 34.20 5.16
CA THR A 107 -3.83 33.61 6.30
C THR A 107 -4.03 32.11 6.15
N VAL A 108 -4.27 31.61 4.92
CA VAL A 108 -4.36 30.17 4.67
C VAL A 108 -2.98 29.50 4.75
N LEU A 109 -1.92 30.17 4.28
CA LEU A 109 -0.55 29.70 4.41
C LEU A 109 -0.13 29.54 5.89
N ALA A 110 -0.59 30.44 6.77
CA ALA A 110 -0.41 30.27 8.20
C ALA A 110 -1.14 29.03 8.75
N ALA A 111 -2.34 28.73 8.23
CA ALA A 111 -3.10 27.54 8.60
C ALA A 111 -2.43 26.23 8.14
N THR A 112 -1.82 26.22 6.94
CA THR A 112 -1.08 25.05 6.45
C THR A 112 0.17 24.76 7.28
N LYS A 113 0.85 25.80 7.80
CA LYS A 113 2.04 25.69 8.67
C LYS A 113 1.75 25.29 10.14
N MET A 114 0.51 24.93 10.49
CA MET A 114 0.19 24.47 11.85
C MET A 114 0.78 23.07 12.11
N LYS A 115 1.87 23.03 12.89
CA LYS A 115 2.54 21.83 13.43
C LYS A 115 2.91 22.08 14.90
N GLY A 116 2.85 21.06 15.77
CA GLY A 116 3.34 21.15 17.15
C GLY A 116 4.88 21.16 17.20
N ASN A 117 5.46 21.84 18.20
CA ASN A 117 6.90 21.76 18.47
C ASN A 117 7.11 21.67 19.99
N ARG A 118 7.44 20.47 20.48
CA ARG A 118 7.56 20.17 21.91
C ARG A 118 8.79 20.80 22.56
N GLU A 119 9.92 20.90 21.84
CA GLU A 119 11.15 21.56 22.34
C GLU A 119 10.92 23.04 22.69
N LYS A 120 9.96 23.68 22.02
CA LYS A 120 9.59 25.09 22.25
C LYS A 120 8.27 25.28 23.01
N GLY A 121 7.65 24.22 23.51
CA GLY A 121 6.36 24.30 24.21
C GLY A 121 5.17 24.75 23.33
N ILE A 122 5.27 24.63 22.01
CA ILE A 122 4.26 25.14 21.06
C ILE A 122 3.22 24.06 20.77
N GLY A 123 1.98 24.27 21.25
CA GLY A 123 0.83 23.42 20.93
C GLY A 123 0.46 23.43 19.44
N ALA A 124 -0.06 22.30 18.94
CA ALA A 124 -0.44 22.11 17.53
C ALA A 124 -1.54 23.07 17.02
N GLY A 125 -2.23 23.76 17.94
CA GLY A 125 -3.28 24.76 17.66
C GLY A 125 -2.78 26.20 17.48
N ASN A 126 -1.47 26.49 17.58
CA ASN A 126 -0.92 27.86 17.60
C ASN A 126 -0.90 28.55 16.22
N TYR A 127 -2.08 28.82 15.67
CA TYR A 127 -2.27 29.51 14.38
C TYR A 127 -1.63 30.91 14.35
N TYR A 128 -1.89 31.74 15.37
CA TYR A 128 -1.41 33.12 15.37
C TYR A 128 0.11 33.23 15.45
N LEU A 129 0.78 32.28 16.12
CA LEU A 129 2.23 32.20 16.12
C LEU A 129 2.79 32.04 14.70
N ARG A 130 2.15 31.19 13.88
CA ARG A 130 2.56 30.98 12.47
C ARG A 130 2.31 32.22 11.63
N LEU A 131 1.15 32.84 11.80
CA LEU A 131 0.79 34.06 11.08
C LEU A 131 1.72 35.24 11.41
N ARG A 132 2.02 35.45 12.70
CA ARG A 132 2.99 36.47 13.14
C ARG A 132 4.38 36.19 12.59
N GLY A 133 4.81 34.92 12.55
CA GLY A 133 6.08 34.53 11.94
C GLY A 133 6.18 34.89 10.45
N LEU A 134 5.12 34.68 9.66
CA LEU A 134 5.10 35.06 8.23
C LEU A 134 5.13 36.59 8.03
N LEU A 135 4.52 37.33 8.96
CA LEU A 135 4.49 38.80 8.95
C LEU A 135 5.68 39.44 9.69
N GLU A 136 6.56 38.65 10.29
CA GLU A 136 7.68 39.13 11.13
C GLU A 136 7.22 40.06 12.28
N LEU A 137 6.05 39.77 12.86
CA LEU A 137 5.49 40.54 13.98
C LEU A 137 6.03 40.05 15.33
N LYS A 138 6.41 40.99 16.20
CA LYS A 138 6.79 40.71 17.59
C LYS A 138 5.55 40.44 18.47
N GLY A 139 5.71 39.75 19.60
CA GLY A 139 4.64 39.52 20.58
C GLY A 139 3.78 38.26 20.32
N GLU A 140 2.75 38.08 21.14
CA GLU A 140 1.88 36.89 21.13
C GLU A 140 0.44 37.19 20.70
N GLY A 141 -0.34 36.14 20.44
CA GLY A 141 -1.77 36.27 20.15
C GLY A 141 -2.11 36.87 18.78
N ARG A 142 -3.38 37.23 18.62
CA ARG A 142 -3.98 37.68 17.35
C ARG A 142 -3.33 39.00 16.87
N PRO A 143 -2.90 39.10 15.59
CA PRO A 143 -2.46 40.37 15.01
C PRO A 143 -3.55 41.45 15.03
N PHE A 144 -3.16 42.72 15.04
CA PHE A 144 -4.12 43.84 14.98
C PHE A 144 -5.00 43.75 13.73
N TYR A 145 -6.28 44.10 13.90
CA TYR A 145 -7.28 44.15 12.84
C TYR A 145 -7.57 42.83 12.10
N PHE A 146 -7.07 41.70 12.61
CA PHE A 146 -7.26 40.39 11.96
C PHE A 146 -8.74 40.03 11.80
N GLU A 147 -9.62 40.48 12.71
CA GLU A 147 -11.07 40.28 12.61
C GLU A 147 -11.69 40.86 11.33
N LYS A 148 -11.08 41.90 10.75
CA LYS A 148 -11.54 42.49 9.48
C LYS A 148 -11.42 41.53 8.29
N THR A 149 -10.61 40.47 8.39
CA THR A 149 -10.54 39.41 7.37
C THR A 149 -11.88 38.72 7.14
N LYS A 150 -12.76 38.66 8.15
CA LYS A 150 -14.14 38.17 8.01
C LYS A 150 -14.89 38.91 6.91
N ILE A 151 -14.75 40.24 6.87
CA ILE A 151 -15.43 41.08 5.88
C ILE A 151 -14.81 40.85 4.50
N LEU A 152 -13.49 40.70 4.41
CA LEU A 152 -12.81 40.38 3.14
C LEU A 152 -13.29 39.05 2.52
N TRP A 153 -13.49 38.01 3.34
CA TRP A 153 -14.11 36.76 2.86
C TRP A 153 -15.54 36.96 2.36
N SER A 154 -16.32 37.85 2.99
CA SER A 154 -17.66 38.19 2.51
C SER A 154 -17.63 38.96 1.18
N TYR A 155 -16.70 39.90 1.01
CA TYR A 155 -16.50 40.63 -0.26
C TYR A 155 -16.11 39.69 -1.40
N LEU A 156 -15.24 38.71 -1.14
CA LEU A 156 -14.90 37.67 -2.12
C LEU A 156 -16.14 36.88 -2.55
N THR A 157 -16.95 36.45 -1.59
CA THR A 157 -18.17 35.68 -1.86
C THR A 157 -19.18 36.49 -2.69
N SER A 158 -19.36 37.78 -2.37
CA SER A 158 -20.23 38.68 -3.13
C SER A 158 -19.74 38.88 -4.56
N TRP A 159 -18.44 39.11 -4.77
CA TRP A 159 -17.87 39.23 -6.11
C TRP A 159 -18.10 38.01 -6.99
N GLN A 160 -17.96 36.80 -6.43
CA GLN A 160 -18.23 35.55 -7.14
C GLN A 160 -19.71 35.41 -7.53
N LYS A 161 -20.63 35.87 -6.67
CA LYS A 161 -22.07 35.89 -6.93
C LYS A 161 -22.45 36.87 -8.03
N GLU A 162 -21.94 38.11 -7.98
CA GLU A 162 -22.17 39.13 -9.03
C GLU A 162 -21.66 38.67 -10.39
N ASN A 163 -20.53 37.95 -10.41
CA ASN A 163 -19.98 37.36 -11.63
C ASN A 163 -20.68 36.05 -12.06
N LYS A 164 -21.83 35.70 -11.45
CA LYS A 164 -22.66 34.52 -11.78
C LYS A 164 -21.87 33.20 -11.89
N GLY A 165 -20.84 33.05 -11.05
CA GLY A 165 -19.98 31.86 -11.03
C GLY A 165 -18.94 31.78 -12.15
N ARG A 166 -18.76 32.81 -12.98
CA ARG A 166 -17.72 32.89 -14.04
C ARG A 166 -16.32 32.56 -13.53
N PHE A 167 -16.06 32.84 -12.27
CA PHE A 167 -14.77 32.64 -11.60
C PHE A 167 -14.80 31.54 -10.52
N GLY A 168 -15.87 30.75 -10.47
CA GLY A 168 -16.11 29.75 -9.42
C GLY A 168 -16.63 30.35 -8.12
N TYR A 169 -16.90 29.48 -7.14
CA TYR A 169 -17.43 29.83 -5.82
C TYR A 169 -16.51 29.33 -4.71
N THR A 170 -16.15 30.17 -3.76
CA THR A 170 -15.41 29.74 -2.58
C THR A 170 -16.38 29.24 -1.52
N ASN A 171 -16.19 28.03 -1.02
CA ASN A 171 -16.96 27.52 0.11
C ASN A 171 -16.40 28.09 1.41
N VAL A 172 -16.83 29.29 1.77
CA VAL A 172 -16.41 29.99 2.99
C VAL A 172 -17.35 29.62 4.14
N PHE A 173 -16.89 28.78 5.06
CA PHE A 173 -17.62 28.44 6.28
C PHE A 173 -16.72 28.56 7.51
N ARG A 174 -17.35 28.72 8.68
CA ARG A 174 -16.61 28.86 9.94
C ARG A 174 -16.34 27.48 10.53
N TYR A 175 -15.06 27.16 10.73
CA TYR A 175 -14.63 25.96 11.46
C TYR A 175 -13.97 26.35 12.80
N GLY A 176 -14.63 26.11 13.94
CA GLY A 176 -14.06 26.37 15.28
C GLY A 176 -13.91 27.87 15.65
N GLN A 177 -12.69 28.27 16.04
CA GLN A 177 -12.38 29.58 16.66
C GLN A 177 -12.80 30.79 15.80
N PRO A 178 -13.26 31.91 16.43
CA PRO A 178 -13.62 33.13 15.71
C PRO A 178 -12.48 33.62 14.80
N TYR A 179 -12.81 34.01 13.56
CA TYR A 179 -11.90 34.55 12.53
C TYR A 179 -10.87 33.56 11.96
N VAL A 180 -10.27 32.70 12.78
CA VAL A 180 -9.33 31.64 12.34
C VAL A 180 -10.06 30.53 11.57
N GLY A 181 -11.34 30.31 11.87
CA GLY A 181 -12.14 29.30 11.19
C GLY A 181 -12.28 29.50 9.67
N TYR A 182 -12.17 30.74 9.18
CA TYR A 182 -12.21 31.03 7.73
C TYR A 182 -10.97 30.51 7.00
N PRO A 183 -9.73 30.93 7.32
CA PRO A 183 -8.54 30.38 6.68
C PRO A 183 -8.38 28.88 6.93
N MET A 184 -8.81 28.37 8.08
CA MET A 184 -8.82 26.92 8.34
C MET A 184 -9.78 26.16 7.42
N SER A 185 -10.96 26.71 7.08
CA SER A 185 -11.89 26.08 6.13
C SER A 185 -11.32 25.96 4.72
N GLN A 186 -10.34 26.80 4.37
CA GLN A 186 -9.64 26.77 3.08
C GLN A 186 -8.36 25.90 3.11
N CYS A 187 -8.02 25.33 4.28
CA CYS A 187 -6.85 24.50 4.49
C CYS A 187 -7.20 23.01 4.38
N LEU A 188 -7.10 22.48 3.17
CA LEU A 188 -7.43 21.08 2.86
C LEU A 188 -6.44 20.10 3.52
N VAL A 189 -5.14 20.37 3.43
CA VAL A 189 -4.05 19.56 4.02
C VAL A 189 -3.09 20.46 4.81
N LYS A 190 -2.78 20.12 6.08
CA LYS A 190 -1.79 20.81 6.93
C LYS A 190 -0.43 20.12 6.89
N ASP A 191 0.61 20.80 7.38
CA ASP A 191 1.94 20.20 7.59
C ASP A 191 1.88 18.98 8.51
N ALA A 192 1.03 18.99 9.53
CA ALA A 192 0.80 17.82 10.39
C ALA A 192 0.13 16.65 9.65
N ASP A 193 -0.62 16.90 8.57
CA ASP A 193 -1.25 15.86 7.77
C ASP A 193 -0.34 15.35 6.64
N ARG A 194 0.76 16.05 6.31
CA ARG A 194 1.67 15.65 5.23
C ARG A 194 2.37 14.34 5.49
N GLN A 195 2.71 14.05 6.75
CA GLN A 195 3.26 12.75 7.14
C GLN A 195 2.29 11.63 6.77
N LEU A 196 1.00 11.81 7.08
CA LEU A 196 -0.06 10.88 6.72
C LEU A 196 -0.24 10.76 5.20
N LEU A 197 -0.01 11.84 4.44
CA LEU A 197 -0.01 11.78 2.97
C LEU A 197 1.19 11.01 2.42
N TYR A 198 2.38 11.16 3.01
CA TYR A 198 3.54 10.40 2.58
C TYR A 198 3.37 8.92 2.92
N GLU A 199 2.89 8.60 4.13
CA GLU A 199 2.46 7.25 4.51
C GLU A 199 1.44 6.69 3.52
N PHE A 200 0.44 7.48 3.14
CA PHE A 200 -0.51 7.11 2.10
C PHE A 200 0.20 6.84 0.76
N PHE A 201 1.10 7.69 0.29
CA PHE A 201 1.80 7.48 -0.98
C PHE A 201 2.60 6.18 -0.97
N TYR A 202 3.25 5.86 0.14
CA TYR A 202 3.92 4.57 0.31
C TYR A 202 2.94 3.40 0.36
N TRP A 203 1.85 3.51 1.14
CA TRP A 203 0.82 2.49 1.27
C TRP A 203 0.15 2.20 -0.08
N ALA A 204 -0.11 3.25 -0.86
CA ALA A 204 -0.66 3.21 -2.21
C ALA A 204 0.37 2.75 -3.26
N GLY A 205 1.65 2.60 -2.90
CA GLY A 205 2.72 2.18 -3.80
C GLY A 205 3.09 3.22 -4.86
N LEU A 206 2.81 4.49 -4.60
CA LEU A 206 3.08 5.59 -5.50
C LEU A 206 4.56 5.99 -5.45
N ARG A 207 5.10 6.50 -6.57
CA ARG A 207 6.50 6.93 -6.70
C ARG A 207 6.59 8.31 -7.34
N PRO A 208 7.53 9.17 -6.92
CA PRO A 208 7.76 10.45 -7.58
C PRO A 208 7.84 10.30 -9.10
N GLY A 209 7.11 11.14 -9.83
CA GLY A 209 7.09 11.14 -11.30
C GLY A 209 6.17 10.10 -11.95
N LEU A 210 5.59 9.13 -11.22
CA LEU A 210 4.55 8.25 -11.76
C LEU A 210 3.26 9.07 -11.95
N LYS A 211 2.71 9.11 -13.17
CA LYS A 211 1.43 9.78 -13.45
C LYS A 211 0.28 8.97 -12.86
N VAL A 212 -0.54 9.59 -12.02
CA VAL A 212 -1.69 8.95 -11.37
C VAL A 212 -2.97 9.70 -11.73
N ASN A 213 -4.03 8.96 -12.05
CA ASN A 213 -5.36 9.52 -12.31
C ASN A 213 -6.02 9.94 -10.98
N ALA A 214 -6.73 11.08 -10.98
CA ALA A 214 -7.47 11.58 -9.83
C ALA A 214 -8.50 10.58 -9.28
N ASN A 215 -9.16 9.79 -10.12
CA ASN A 215 -10.13 8.80 -9.67
C ASN A 215 -9.45 7.65 -8.92
N SER A 216 -8.35 7.11 -9.46
CA SER A 216 -7.57 6.06 -8.79
C SER A 216 -6.94 6.58 -7.48
N MET A 217 -6.46 7.84 -7.49
CA MET A 217 -5.97 8.50 -6.28
C MET A 217 -7.08 8.61 -5.23
N ARG A 218 -8.30 8.98 -5.65
CA ARG A 218 -9.47 9.08 -4.76
C ARG A 218 -9.79 7.75 -4.09
N GLU A 219 -9.91 6.69 -4.88
CA GLU A 219 -10.29 5.35 -4.37
C GLU A 219 -9.28 4.80 -3.37
N GLN A 220 -7.98 4.94 -3.68
CA GLN A 220 -6.91 4.48 -2.78
C GLN A 220 -6.88 5.33 -1.51
N PHE A 221 -7.03 6.64 -1.64
CA PHE A 221 -7.01 7.55 -0.51
C PHE A 221 -8.21 7.36 0.42
N GLU A 222 -9.39 7.10 -0.14
CA GLU A 222 -10.58 6.74 0.60
C GLU A 222 -10.38 5.48 1.43
N LEU A 223 -9.86 4.41 0.80
CA LEU A 223 -9.57 3.16 1.48
C LEU A 223 -8.55 3.35 2.61
N PHE A 224 -7.48 4.10 2.35
CA PHE A 224 -6.46 4.41 3.36
C PHE A 224 -7.02 5.20 4.56
N LEU A 225 -7.89 6.19 4.31
CA LEU A 225 -8.47 7.00 5.37
C LEU A 225 -9.60 6.30 6.12
N SER A 226 -10.28 5.32 5.50
CA SER A 226 -11.42 4.61 6.08
C SER A 226 -11.10 3.90 7.40
N THR A 227 -9.82 3.55 7.62
CA THR A 227 -9.33 2.88 8.84
C THR A 227 -8.62 3.84 9.80
N LYS A 228 -8.58 5.15 9.50
CA LYS A 228 -7.82 6.15 10.27
C LYS A 228 -8.77 7.13 10.95
N ILE A 229 -8.59 7.34 12.26
CA ILE A 229 -9.30 8.37 13.03
C ILE A 229 -8.42 9.61 13.12
N CYS A 230 -8.49 10.48 12.10
CA CYS A 230 -7.69 11.70 12.05
C CYS A 230 -8.48 12.89 11.47
N ARG A 231 -7.89 14.10 11.47
CA ARG A 231 -8.52 15.30 10.90
C ARG A 231 -8.83 15.11 9.41
N LEU A 232 -7.87 14.57 8.66
CA LEU A 232 -7.97 14.41 7.21
C LEU A 232 -9.06 13.40 6.82
N SER A 233 -9.16 12.28 7.56
CA SER A 233 -10.25 11.30 7.42
C SER A 233 -11.61 11.95 7.68
N ARG A 234 -11.80 12.64 8.81
CA ARG A 234 -13.06 13.34 9.13
C ARG A 234 -13.46 14.39 8.08
N LEU A 235 -12.49 15.10 7.51
CA LEU A 235 -12.75 16.08 6.44
C LEU A 235 -13.08 15.40 5.12
N PHE A 236 -12.39 14.31 4.78
CA PHE A 236 -12.60 13.57 3.54
C PHE A 236 -13.98 12.89 3.48
N PHE A 237 -14.45 12.33 4.60
CA PHE A 237 -15.77 11.69 4.67
C PHE A 237 -16.93 12.64 5.00
N ASN A 238 -16.70 13.95 4.99
CA ASN A 238 -17.75 14.94 5.21
C ASN A 238 -18.71 14.99 4.01
N LYS A 239 -20.03 14.99 4.25
CA LYS A 239 -21.10 15.02 3.21
C LYS A 239 -21.21 16.34 2.41
N SER A 240 -20.37 17.33 2.70
CA SER A 240 -20.39 18.62 2.00
C SER A 240 -19.86 18.49 0.56
N LYS A 241 -20.66 18.91 -0.43
CA LYS A 241 -20.30 18.84 -1.86
C LYS A 241 -18.95 19.53 -2.15
N GLY A 242 -18.08 18.87 -2.93
CA GLY A 242 -16.83 19.45 -3.44
C GLY A 242 -15.61 19.37 -2.53
N ILE A 243 -15.77 19.02 -1.24
CA ILE A 243 -14.62 18.88 -0.30
C ILE A 243 -13.71 17.73 -0.73
N GLN A 244 -14.29 16.58 -1.08
CA GLN A 244 -13.52 15.40 -1.51
C GLN A 244 -12.70 15.70 -2.76
N GLU A 245 -13.31 16.31 -3.78
CA GLU A 245 -12.60 16.73 -4.99
C GLU A 245 -11.45 17.68 -4.65
N GLY A 246 -11.69 18.66 -3.78
CA GLY A 246 -10.67 19.59 -3.29
C GLY A 246 -9.49 18.86 -2.65
N ILE A 247 -9.77 17.96 -1.70
CA ILE A 247 -8.73 17.18 -1.00
C ILE A 247 -7.94 16.33 -2.00
N ILE A 248 -8.58 15.64 -2.94
CA ILE A 248 -7.86 14.84 -3.94
C ILE A 248 -6.97 15.70 -4.83
N GLN A 249 -7.40 16.89 -5.23
CA GLN A 249 -6.54 17.81 -5.96
C GLN A 249 -5.34 18.26 -5.11
N ALA A 250 -5.53 18.51 -3.81
CA ALA A 250 -4.44 18.82 -2.89
C ALA A 250 -3.47 17.63 -2.72
N VAL A 251 -3.99 16.41 -2.60
CA VAL A 251 -3.19 15.17 -2.50
C VAL A 251 -2.39 14.93 -3.77
N LEU A 252 -3.01 15.06 -4.95
CA LEU A 252 -2.33 14.97 -6.25
C LEU A 252 -1.23 16.02 -6.39
N PHE A 253 -1.50 17.24 -5.94
CA PHE A 253 -0.52 18.32 -5.98
C PHE A 253 0.66 18.05 -5.04
N GLU A 254 0.40 17.60 -3.81
CA GLU A 254 1.48 17.21 -2.88
C GLU A 254 2.27 16.03 -3.42
N TYR A 255 1.62 15.05 -4.03
CA TYR A 255 2.27 13.91 -4.69
C TYR A 255 3.17 14.32 -5.86
N GLN A 256 2.73 15.24 -6.72
CA GLN A 256 3.55 15.77 -7.83
C GLN A 256 4.83 16.46 -7.35
N ASN A 257 4.81 17.02 -6.13
CA ASN A 257 5.95 17.71 -5.53
C ASN A 257 6.70 16.83 -4.53
N TRP A 258 6.27 15.59 -4.32
CA TRP A 258 6.93 14.65 -3.44
C TRP A 258 8.13 14.04 -4.15
N ASN A 259 9.31 14.14 -3.52
CA ASN A 259 10.59 13.68 -4.04
C ASN A 259 10.90 12.22 -3.65
N GLY A 260 9.99 11.52 -2.97
CA GLY A 260 10.14 10.11 -2.62
C GLY A 260 11.00 9.88 -1.39
N THR A 261 11.47 10.95 -0.74
CA THR A 261 12.05 10.82 0.58
C THR A 261 10.93 10.99 1.59
N ASN A 262 10.83 10.04 2.53
CA ASN A 262 10.47 10.48 3.86
C ASN A 262 11.70 11.26 4.30
N ASN A 263 11.63 12.60 4.37
CA ASN A 263 12.56 13.32 5.23
C ASN A 263 12.24 12.90 6.67
N LEU A 264 12.65 11.69 7.01
CA LEU A 264 13.14 11.37 8.32
C LEU A 264 14.57 11.89 8.26
N ASP A 265 14.82 13.06 8.81
CA ASP A 265 16.21 13.43 9.10
C ASP A 265 16.81 12.25 9.90
N PRO A 266 18.00 11.73 9.59
CA PRO A 266 18.65 10.73 10.44
C PRO A 266 18.81 11.22 11.89
N ARG A 267 18.74 12.53 12.13
CA ARG A 267 18.58 13.12 13.47
C ARG A 267 17.16 13.01 14.04
N GLU A 268 16.14 12.90 13.22
CA GLU A 268 14.76 12.56 13.62
C GLU A 268 14.59 11.07 13.95
N SER A 269 15.43 10.17 13.40
CA SER A 269 15.52 8.78 13.90
C SER A 269 16.23 8.64 15.24
N ALA A 270 16.91 9.70 15.71
CA ALA A 270 17.37 9.82 17.09
C ALA A 270 16.32 10.49 18.01
N ILE A 271 15.34 11.20 17.44
CA ILE A 271 14.20 11.77 18.17
C ILE A 271 13.16 10.68 18.50
N ASP A 272 13.03 9.66 17.65
CA ASP A 272 12.26 8.42 17.94
C ASP A 272 12.86 7.55 19.06
N ILE A 273 14.14 7.76 19.41
CA ILE A 273 14.77 7.06 20.54
C ILE A 273 14.44 7.75 21.88
N GLN A 274 14.04 9.03 21.87
CA GLN A 274 13.62 9.75 23.08
C GLN A 274 12.10 9.81 23.29
N GLU A 275 11.26 9.59 22.27
CA GLU A 275 9.83 9.30 22.49
C GLU A 275 9.60 7.93 23.15
N LYS A 276 10.55 6.99 23.07
CA LYS A 276 10.52 5.73 23.83
C LYS A 276 10.60 5.87 25.35
N ASN A 277 10.87 7.08 25.87
CA ASN A 277 10.88 7.34 27.31
C ASN A 277 9.58 7.96 27.83
N LYS A 278 8.57 8.18 26.97
CA LYS A 278 7.20 8.44 27.44
C LYS A 278 6.34 7.22 27.19
N PRO A 279 5.64 6.71 28.21
CA PRO A 279 4.79 5.56 28.01
C PRO A 279 3.74 5.85 26.95
N LYS A 280 3.54 4.92 26.00
CA LYS A 280 2.41 4.97 25.08
C LYS A 280 1.12 4.89 25.89
N LYS A 281 0.28 5.92 25.79
CA LYS A 281 -0.98 6.00 26.54
C LYS A 281 -2.10 5.28 25.80
N TYR A 282 -2.76 4.34 26.47
CA TYR A 282 -3.97 3.69 25.99
C TYR A 282 -5.12 3.89 26.98
N ASN A 283 -6.34 4.02 26.47
CA ASN A 283 -7.51 4.18 27.31
C ASN A 283 -7.94 2.81 27.86
N LEU A 284 -8.28 2.78 29.14
CA LEU A 284 -9.00 1.69 29.78
C LEU A 284 -10.49 1.93 29.63
N PHE A 285 -11.20 0.87 29.30
CA PHE A 285 -12.65 0.80 29.22
C PHE A 285 -13.16 -0.16 30.29
N LEU A 286 -14.32 0.13 30.86
CA LEU A 286 -15.09 -0.87 31.59
C LEU A 286 -15.65 -1.87 30.61
N ARG A 287 -15.51 -3.15 30.95
CA ARG A 287 -16.04 -4.28 30.22
C ARG A 287 -16.84 -5.17 31.15
N ILE A 288 -18.00 -5.62 30.69
CA ILE A 288 -18.81 -6.60 31.39
C ILE A 288 -18.62 -7.97 30.73
N ASP A 289 -18.27 -8.97 31.53
CA ASP A 289 -18.05 -10.35 31.11
C ASP A 289 -18.91 -11.33 31.92
N GLU A 290 -19.27 -12.46 31.32
CA GLU A 290 -19.92 -13.57 32.01
C GLU A 290 -18.92 -14.33 32.90
N ASP A 291 -19.31 -14.59 34.15
CA ASP A 291 -18.51 -15.37 35.10
C ASP A 291 -18.60 -16.86 34.76
N LYS A 292 -17.61 -17.33 33.98
CA LYS A 292 -17.48 -18.73 33.54
C LYS A 292 -17.39 -19.75 34.69
N GLN A 293 -17.25 -19.31 35.94
CA GLN A 293 -17.22 -20.18 37.13
C GLN A 293 -18.59 -20.42 37.74
N THR A 294 -19.66 -19.79 37.23
CA THR A 294 -21.01 -19.93 37.79
C THR A 294 -21.89 -20.89 37.00
N ASN A 295 -22.85 -21.48 37.71
CA ASN A 295 -23.71 -22.55 37.23
C ASN A 295 -24.46 -22.12 35.96
N PHE A 296 -24.59 -23.03 34.97
CA PHE A 296 -25.13 -22.77 33.62
C PHE A 296 -26.53 -22.11 33.61
N PHE A 297 -27.28 -22.25 34.71
CA PHE A 297 -28.64 -21.73 34.86
C PHE A 297 -28.73 -20.30 35.43
N ASN A 298 -27.65 -19.74 35.98
CA ASN A 298 -27.66 -18.36 36.50
C ASN A 298 -26.25 -17.74 36.48
N PRO A 299 -25.72 -17.36 35.30
CA PRO A 299 -24.38 -16.81 35.17
C PRO A 299 -24.29 -15.49 35.94
N LYS A 300 -23.37 -15.42 36.92
CA LYS A 300 -23.00 -14.14 37.52
C LYS A 300 -22.21 -13.36 36.47
N ILE A 301 -22.29 -12.04 36.57
CA ILE A 301 -21.64 -11.13 35.63
C ILE A 301 -20.59 -10.33 36.38
N LYS A 302 -19.41 -10.14 35.79
CA LYS A 302 -18.26 -9.44 36.38
C LYS A 302 -17.90 -8.21 35.58
N LEU A 303 -17.38 -7.21 36.28
CA LEU A 303 -16.81 -6.00 35.68
C LEU A 303 -15.28 -6.09 35.64
N GLY A 304 -14.68 -5.69 34.52
CA GLY A 304 -13.24 -5.57 34.35
C GLY A 304 -12.83 -4.27 33.65
N LEU A 305 -11.58 -3.88 33.83
CA LEU A 305 -10.88 -2.89 33.02
C LEU A 305 -10.24 -3.57 31.83
N PHE A 306 -10.43 -2.99 30.65
CA PHE A 306 -10.04 -3.57 29.37
C PHE A 306 -9.40 -2.52 28.45
N SER A 307 -8.35 -2.88 27.72
CA SER A 307 -7.75 -2.03 26.69
C SER A 307 -7.20 -2.84 25.52
N ILE A 308 -7.19 -2.24 24.32
CA ILE A 308 -6.60 -2.79 23.10
C ILE A 308 -5.39 -1.93 22.74
N VAL A 309 -4.29 -2.58 22.38
CA VAL A 309 -3.06 -1.93 21.91
C VAL A 309 -2.81 -2.22 20.43
N ASP A 310 -2.10 -1.33 19.73
CA ASP A 310 -1.87 -1.46 18.29
C ASP A 310 -0.96 -2.65 17.97
N GLU A 311 -1.22 -3.38 16.86
CA GLU A 311 -0.42 -4.53 16.39
C GLU A 311 1.08 -4.21 16.18
N ASP A 312 1.40 -2.95 15.84
CA ASP A 312 2.77 -2.47 15.65
C ASP A 312 3.53 -2.32 16.98
N THR A 313 2.87 -2.54 18.13
CA THR A 313 3.50 -2.54 19.45
C THR A 313 4.15 -3.90 19.69
N ILE A 314 5.42 -4.02 19.30
CA ILE A 314 6.20 -5.25 19.45
C ILE A 314 6.39 -5.54 20.95
N PHE A 315 5.65 -6.52 21.47
CA PHE A 315 5.95 -7.15 22.75
C PHE A 315 6.92 -8.32 22.53
N LYS A 316 7.75 -8.65 23.53
CA LYS A 316 8.61 -9.84 23.46
C LYS A 316 7.73 -11.07 23.22
N GLU A 317 8.18 -12.00 22.39
CA GLU A 317 7.47 -13.25 21.98
C GLU A 317 6.99 -14.15 23.14
N ASN A 318 7.26 -13.80 24.41
CA ASN A 318 6.93 -14.60 25.61
C ASN A 318 6.03 -13.89 26.64
N MET A 319 5.40 -12.76 26.31
CA MET A 319 4.55 -11.98 27.25
C MET A 319 3.12 -12.54 27.41
N GLU A 320 2.71 -13.50 26.58
CA GLU A 320 1.38 -14.08 26.65
C GLU A 320 1.20 -14.83 27.99
N ASN A 321 0.20 -14.43 28.77
CA ASN A 321 -0.12 -14.92 30.11
C ASN A 321 0.76 -14.42 31.27
N GLU A 322 1.56 -13.36 31.10
CA GLU A 322 2.21 -12.68 32.24
C GLU A 322 1.21 -11.76 32.97
N GLU A 323 1.23 -11.78 34.32
CA GLU A 323 0.50 -10.80 35.14
C GLU A 323 1.34 -9.53 35.34
N LEU A 324 0.83 -8.40 34.88
CA LEU A 324 1.49 -7.09 34.94
C LEU A 324 0.62 -6.10 35.71
N GLU A 325 0.99 -5.77 36.95
CA GLU A 325 0.19 -4.93 37.86
C GLU A 325 -1.28 -5.40 38.00
N GLY A 326 -1.51 -6.70 37.93
CA GLY A 326 -2.83 -7.33 37.98
C GLY A 326 -3.60 -7.33 36.63
N PHE A 327 -2.99 -6.87 35.53
CA PHE A 327 -3.50 -7.08 34.19
C PHE A 327 -2.98 -8.39 33.60
N ARG A 328 -3.88 -9.13 32.93
CA ARG A 328 -3.55 -10.23 32.04
C ARG A 328 -3.44 -9.69 30.61
N TYR A 329 -2.43 -10.15 29.87
CA TYR A 329 -2.20 -9.76 28.48
C TYR A 329 -2.38 -10.95 27.52
N ASN A 330 -3.21 -10.77 26.48
CA ASN A 330 -3.43 -11.76 25.41
C ASN A 330 -3.91 -11.06 24.12
N ASN A 331 -3.39 -11.44 22.94
CA ASN A 331 -3.80 -10.95 21.63
C ASN A 331 -3.95 -9.42 21.55
N ASN A 332 -2.93 -8.67 21.97
CA ASN A 332 -2.96 -7.20 22.00
C ASN A 332 -4.04 -6.59 22.91
N THR A 333 -4.47 -7.31 23.94
CA THR A 333 -5.44 -6.81 24.91
C THR A 333 -4.96 -6.94 26.34
N PHE A 334 -5.19 -5.91 27.14
CA PHE A 334 -4.99 -5.91 28.59
C PHE A 334 -6.33 -6.05 29.30
N TYR A 335 -6.41 -6.93 30.30
CA TYR A 335 -7.61 -7.15 31.10
C TYR A 335 -7.31 -7.25 32.59
N LYS A 336 -8.06 -6.54 33.44
CA LYS A 336 -7.97 -6.61 34.90
C LYS A 336 -9.36 -6.63 35.52
N GLU A 337 -9.66 -7.64 36.33
CA GLU A 337 -10.95 -7.74 37.03
C GLU A 337 -11.06 -6.66 38.12
N VAL A 338 -12.25 -6.06 38.26
CA VAL A 338 -12.55 -5.12 39.37
C VAL A 338 -12.80 -5.94 40.65
N ILE A 339 -12.28 -5.48 41.80
CA ILE A 339 -12.43 -6.20 43.07
C ILE A 339 -13.42 -5.46 43.97
N LEU A 340 -14.32 -6.21 44.63
CA LEU A 340 -15.47 -5.79 45.45
C LEU A 340 -15.19 -4.72 46.55
N ASN A 341 -13.93 -4.48 46.90
CA ASN A 341 -13.49 -3.52 47.92
C ASN A 341 -12.66 -2.36 47.34
N GLN A 342 -12.65 -2.19 46.01
CA GLN A 342 -11.88 -1.17 45.29
C GLN A 342 -12.78 -0.29 44.42
N ASP A 343 -13.99 0.07 44.86
CA ASP A 343 -14.92 0.87 44.05
C ASP A 343 -14.38 2.27 43.70
N THR A 344 -13.41 2.78 44.47
CA THR A 344 -12.66 4.00 44.14
C THR A 344 -11.88 3.88 42.83
N LEU A 345 -11.61 2.66 42.37
CA LEU A 345 -10.92 2.33 41.12
C LEU A 345 -11.74 2.68 39.88
N ILE A 346 -13.08 2.75 40.01
CA ILE A 346 -13.96 3.18 38.92
C ILE A 346 -14.50 4.61 39.08
N ASN A 347 -14.50 5.16 40.30
CA ASN A 347 -14.93 6.55 40.55
C ASN A 347 -13.91 7.60 40.12
N ASN A 348 -12.63 7.32 40.30
CA ASN A 348 -11.56 8.30 40.09
C ASN A 348 -10.77 7.99 38.82
N LYS A 349 -10.09 9.02 38.31
CA LYS A 349 -9.09 8.85 37.26
C LYS A 349 -7.92 8.03 37.80
N HIS A 350 -7.57 6.95 37.10
CA HIS A 350 -6.44 6.09 37.41
C HIS A 350 -5.53 5.92 36.21
N SER A 351 -4.25 5.68 36.47
CA SER A 351 -3.25 5.42 35.45
C SER A 351 -2.31 4.31 35.91
N TYR A 352 -2.05 3.33 35.04
CA TYR A 352 -1.16 2.20 35.32
C TYR A 352 0.04 2.25 34.38
N SER A 353 1.25 2.21 34.94
CA SER A 353 2.48 2.25 34.15
C SER A 353 3.04 0.84 34.00
N LEU A 354 2.90 0.26 32.81
CA LEU A 354 3.34 -1.10 32.52
C LEU A 354 4.67 -1.11 31.77
N LEU A 355 5.35 -2.26 31.78
CA LEU A 355 6.53 -2.54 30.95
C LEU A 355 7.67 -1.53 31.15
N ASN A 356 8.11 -1.31 32.39
CA ASN A 356 9.17 -0.34 32.73
C ASN A 356 8.86 1.09 32.21
N ASN A 357 7.63 1.57 32.42
CA ASN A 357 7.13 2.87 31.95
C ASN A 357 7.12 3.05 30.42
N GLN A 358 7.07 1.96 29.65
CA GLN A 358 6.90 2.03 28.20
C GLN A 358 5.44 2.18 27.77
N LEU A 359 4.50 1.85 28.66
CA LEU A 359 3.06 1.90 28.39
C LEU A 359 2.31 2.44 29.60
N GLU A 360 1.28 3.24 29.36
CA GLU A 360 0.44 3.85 30.40
C GLU A 360 -1.03 3.62 30.06
N LEU A 361 -1.73 2.84 30.89
CA LEU A 361 -3.16 2.57 30.75
C LEU A 361 -3.95 3.56 31.60
N VAL A 362 -4.75 4.44 30.98
CA VAL A 362 -5.49 5.50 31.66
C VAL A 362 -6.98 5.19 31.70
N PHE A 363 -7.54 5.17 32.90
CA PHE A 363 -8.99 5.12 33.13
C PHE A 363 -9.45 6.49 33.63
N GLU A 364 -10.45 7.09 33.00
CA GLU A 364 -10.88 8.46 33.37
C GLU A 364 -11.73 8.53 34.65
N GLY A 365 -12.34 7.41 35.07
CA GLY A 365 -13.23 7.41 36.24
C GLY A 365 -14.55 8.13 36.00
N GLY A 366 -15.54 7.85 36.85
CA GLY A 366 -16.84 8.51 36.80
C GLY A 366 -17.84 7.83 37.71
N ASN A 367 -19.00 8.48 37.91
CA ASN A 367 -20.10 7.95 38.72
C ASN A 367 -21.26 7.39 37.87
N LEU A 368 -21.16 7.47 36.53
CA LEU A 368 -22.13 7.00 35.56
C LEU A 368 -21.42 6.56 34.28
N PHE A 369 -21.78 5.38 33.78
CA PHE A 369 -21.28 4.81 32.54
C PHE A 369 -22.41 4.20 31.73
N PHE A 370 -22.42 4.46 30.43
CA PHE A 370 -23.23 3.70 29.48
C PHE A 370 -22.32 2.74 28.71
N LEU A 371 -22.72 1.48 28.67
CA LEU A 371 -22.04 0.43 27.91
C LEU A 371 -22.95 -0.04 26.78
N HIS A 372 -22.35 -0.31 25.62
CA HIS A 372 -23.01 -1.04 24.53
C HIS A 372 -22.11 -2.15 24.00
N ARG A 373 -22.61 -2.99 23.09
CA ARG A 373 -21.81 -4.05 22.47
C ARG A 373 -20.61 -3.45 21.72
N GLY A 374 -19.43 -4.02 21.96
CA GLY A 374 -18.15 -3.56 21.41
C GLY A 374 -17.73 -4.22 20.09
N THR A 375 -18.69 -4.82 19.39
CA THR A 375 -18.53 -5.54 18.12
C THR A 375 -17.91 -4.67 17.01
N ASP A 376 -18.15 -3.36 17.05
CA ASP A 376 -17.51 -2.37 16.18
C ASP A 376 -15.98 -2.31 16.32
N LEU A 377 -15.46 -2.73 17.47
CA LEU A 377 -14.04 -2.88 17.76
C LEU A 377 -13.58 -4.35 17.76
N GLY A 378 -14.41 -5.28 17.26
CA GLY A 378 -14.14 -6.72 17.27
C GLY A 378 -14.24 -7.35 18.68
N ILE A 379 -14.88 -6.68 19.64
CA ILE A 379 -15.00 -7.16 21.02
C ILE A 379 -16.36 -7.83 21.21
N ASN A 380 -16.36 -9.11 21.55
CA ASN A 380 -17.55 -9.84 21.94
C ASN A 380 -17.88 -9.59 23.43
N GLY A 381 -18.46 -8.43 23.74
CA GLY A 381 -18.81 -8.02 25.12
C GLY A 381 -19.40 -6.61 25.19
N TRP A 382 -19.87 -6.21 26.38
CA TRP A 382 -20.36 -4.85 26.65
C TRP A 382 -19.23 -3.98 27.16
N ILE A 383 -19.05 -2.80 26.57
CA ILE A 383 -17.97 -1.88 26.94
C ILE A 383 -18.45 -0.44 27.04
N ASN A 384 -17.88 0.32 27.98
CA ASN A 384 -18.30 1.70 28.19
C ASN A 384 -17.91 2.62 27.05
N ARG A 385 -18.76 3.62 26.83
CA ARG A 385 -18.71 4.56 25.72
C ARG A 385 -19.14 5.94 26.19
N ASP A 386 -18.68 6.93 25.46
CA ASP A 386 -19.04 8.35 25.62
C ASP A 386 -20.32 8.70 24.85
N SER A 387 -21.06 7.70 24.35
CA SER A 387 -22.27 7.91 23.54
C SER A 387 -23.42 7.01 23.95
N ILE A 388 -24.63 7.56 23.90
CA ILE A 388 -25.90 6.83 24.00
C ILE A 388 -26.51 6.76 22.60
N VAL A 389 -26.77 5.53 22.14
CA VAL A 389 -27.22 5.25 20.77
C VAL A 389 -28.69 4.87 20.76
N GLN A 390 -29.54 5.70 20.18
CA GLN A 390 -30.96 5.42 19.98
C GLN A 390 -31.15 4.18 19.09
N GLY A 391 -32.10 3.32 19.44
CA GLY A 391 -32.37 2.07 18.75
C GLY A 391 -31.49 0.90 19.19
N LYS A 392 -30.57 1.09 20.15
CA LYS A 392 -29.75 0.03 20.74
C LYS A 392 -30.07 -0.18 22.22
N ASP A 393 -29.83 -1.40 22.69
CA ASP A 393 -29.82 -1.72 24.11
C ASP A 393 -28.52 -1.17 24.73
N HIS A 394 -28.63 -0.58 25.92
CA HIS A 394 -27.51 -0.04 26.69
C HIS A 394 -27.51 -0.62 28.10
N ILE A 395 -26.33 -0.83 28.67
CA ILE A 395 -26.19 -1.05 30.10
C ILE A 395 -25.82 0.28 30.75
N ALA A 396 -26.69 0.79 31.61
CA ALA A 396 -26.42 1.93 32.47
C ALA A 396 -25.87 1.44 33.80
N LEU A 397 -24.59 1.70 34.06
CA LEU A 397 -23.91 1.43 35.32
C LEU A 397 -23.69 2.75 36.07
N PHE A 398 -24.24 2.88 37.27
CA PHE A 398 -24.23 4.15 37.99
C PHE A 398 -24.17 4.00 39.50
N SER A 399 -23.56 4.98 40.16
CA SER A 399 -23.52 5.07 41.61
C SER A 399 -24.83 5.63 42.17
N SER A 400 -25.00 5.51 43.49
CA SER A 400 -26.15 6.09 44.20
C SER A 400 -26.33 7.61 43.97
N GLU A 401 -25.26 8.34 43.61
CA GLU A 401 -25.33 9.78 43.30
C GLU A 401 -26.00 10.07 41.96
N ALA A 402 -25.74 9.24 40.94
CA ALA A 402 -26.30 9.40 39.60
C ALA A 402 -27.67 8.71 39.43
N GLU A 403 -28.11 7.92 40.42
CA GLU A 403 -29.36 7.14 40.36
C GLU A 403 -30.59 7.99 40.04
N LYS A 404 -30.74 9.14 40.72
CA LYS A 404 -31.91 10.01 40.51
C LYS A 404 -32.00 10.48 39.05
N ILE A 405 -30.87 10.82 38.44
CA ILE A 405 -30.81 11.31 37.05
C ILE A 405 -31.20 10.18 36.10
N VAL A 406 -30.59 8.99 36.25
CA VAL A 406 -30.82 7.85 35.36
C VAL A 406 -32.26 7.36 35.44
N ARG A 407 -32.81 7.18 36.66
CA ARG A 407 -34.18 6.70 36.83
C ARG A 407 -35.21 7.69 36.32
N THR A 408 -35.04 8.98 36.62
CA THR A 408 -35.93 10.02 36.08
C THR A 408 -35.92 10.02 34.55
N TRP A 409 -34.74 9.90 33.94
CA TRP A 409 -34.61 9.83 32.48
C TRP A 409 -35.29 8.59 31.88
N ILE A 410 -35.13 7.42 32.50
CA ILE A 410 -35.80 6.18 32.09
C ILE A 410 -37.33 6.30 32.21
N ASP A 411 -37.82 6.81 33.33
CA ASP A 411 -39.25 6.91 33.63
C ASP A 411 -39.96 7.93 32.73
N LEU A 412 -39.34 9.10 32.48
CA LEU A 412 -39.85 10.13 31.56
C LEU A 412 -40.05 9.58 30.14
N ASN A 413 -39.12 8.75 29.68
CA ASN A 413 -39.16 8.17 28.34
C ASN A 413 -39.88 6.81 28.28
N LYS A 414 -40.32 6.29 29.44
CA LYS A 414 -40.94 4.96 29.58
C LYS A 414 -40.09 3.84 28.94
N PHE A 415 -38.77 3.91 29.08
CA PHE A 415 -37.90 2.86 28.56
C PHE A 415 -38.09 1.56 29.33
N LEU A 416 -38.12 0.43 28.61
CA LEU A 416 -38.07 -0.88 29.23
C LEU A 416 -36.67 -1.11 29.80
N TYR A 417 -36.59 -1.54 31.06
CA TYR A 417 -35.32 -1.85 31.69
C TYR A 417 -35.39 -3.13 32.53
N LYS A 418 -34.21 -3.74 32.74
CA LYS A 418 -34.00 -4.89 33.62
C LYS A 418 -32.81 -4.61 34.53
N GLU A 419 -32.96 -4.84 35.83
CA GLU A 419 -31.86 -4.74 36.77
C GLU A 419 -30.93 -5.95 36.66
N ILE A 420 -29.62 -5.68 36.68
CA ILE A 420 -28.56 -6.67 36.57
C ILE A 420 -27.69 -6.59 37.82
N THR A 421 -27.42 -7.73 38.44
CA THR A 421 -26.47 -7.82 39.54
C THR A 421 -25.07 -8.11 39.01
N ILE A 422 -24.10 -7.23 39.33
CA ILE A 422 -22.68 -7.45 39.04
C ILE A 422 -22.02 -8.01 40.31
N SER A 423 -21.42 -9.18 40.22
CA SER A 423 -20.98 -9.92 41.42
C SER A 423 -19.78 -9.32 42.14
N ASN A 424 -18.97 -8.53 41.44
CA ASN A 424 -17.74 -7.94 41.95
C ASN A 424 -17.83 -6.43 42.17
N LEU A 425 -19.05 -5.92 42.39
CA LEU A 425 -19.31 -4.52 42.75
C LEU A 425 -20.05 -4.42 44.08
N SER A 426 -19.80 -3.36 44.85
CA SER A 426 -20.55 -3.11 46.08
C SER A 426 -22.01 -2.72 45.81
N SER A 427 -22.84 -2.79 46.86
CA SER A 427 -24.25 -2.40 46.82
C SER A 427 -24.50 -0.92 46.56
N SER A 428 -23.44 -0.08 46.53
CA SER A 428 -23.56 1.36 46.27
C SER A 428 -23.76 1.69 44.79
N TRP A 429 -23.54 0.72 43.91
CA TRP A 429 -23.72 0.83 42.47
C TRP A 429 -24.89 -0.01 41.99
N LYS A 430 -25.55 0.47 40.94
CA LYS A 430 -26.67 -0.19 40.28
C LYS A 430 -26.40 -0.32 38.80
N CYS A 431 -26.93 -1.37 38.20
CA CYS A 431 -26.73 -1.69 36.81
C CYS A 431 -28.09 -2.04 36.18
N LEU A 432 -28.47 -1.28 35.15
CA LEU A 432 -29.73 -1.47 34.43
C LEU A 432 -29.42 -1.74 32.96
N LEU A 433 -29.98 -2.81 32.38
CA LEU A 433 -30.08 -2.96 30.94
C LEU A 433 -31.31 -2.19 30.47
N VAL A 434 -31.11 -1.14 29.69
CA VAL A 434 -32.14 -0.20 29.24
C VAL A 434 -32.28 -0.29 27.72
N LYS A 435 -33.52 -0.35 27.24
CA LYS A 435 -33.85 -0.31 25.81
C LYS A 435 -34.19 1.11 25.39
N VAL A 436 -33.27 1.78 24.70
CA VAL A 436 -33.45 3.16 24.24
C VAL A 436 -34.12 3.15 22.87
N HIS A 437 -35.42 3.45 22.81
CA HIS A 437 -36.20 3.43 21.56
C HIS A 437 -35.98 4.68 20.68
N GLU A 438 -36.35 4.62 19.40
CA GLU A 438 -36.16 5.67 18.38
C GLU A 438 -37.09 6.90 18.49
N LYS A 439 -37.88 7.02 19.56
CA LYS A 439 -38.75 8.18 19.77
C LYS A 439 -37.95 9.38 20.26
N GLU A 440 -38.54 10.57 20.17
CA GLU A 440 -37.99 11.80 20.74
C GLU A 440 -37.69 11.59 22.23
N ILE A 441 -36.42 11.76 22.61
CA ILE A 441 -35.95 11.56 23.99
C ILE A 441 -36.20 12.85 24.77
N LEU A 442 -36.91 12.73 25.88
CA LEU A 442 -37.22 13.83 26.80
C LEU A 442 -36.27 13.81 28.00
N GLY A 443 -35.92 14.99 28.52
CA GLY A 443 -35.19 15.14 29.79
C GLY A 443 -33.74 14.63 29.78
N SER A 444 -33.06 14.66 28.62
CA SER A 444 -31.67 14.22 28.46
C SER A 444 -30.62 15.29 28.80
N GLU A 445 -31.01 16.51 29.16
CA GLU A 445 -30.13 17.69 29.32
C GLU A 445 -28.91 17.44 30.24
N GLU A 446 -29.10 16.74 31.37
CA GLU A 446 -28.00 16.42 32.29
C GLU A 446 -27.09 15.30 31.77
N LEU A 447 -27.64 14.35 31.00
CA LEU A 447 -26.87 13.27 30.38
C LEU A 447 -26.09 13.78 29.17
N GLU A 448 -26.64 14.73 28.41
CA GLU A 448 -25.99 15.35 27.25
C GLU A 448 -24.74 16.15 27.60
N LYS A 449 -24.60 16.57 28.86
CA LYS A 449 -23.36 17.18 29.37
C LYS A 449 -22.20 16.18 29.42
N GLN A 450 -22.50 14.89 29.54
CA GLN A 450 -21.52 13.81 29.74
C GLN A 450 -21.44 12.84 28.55
N PHE A 451 -22.53 12.65 27.80
CA PHE A 451 -22.66 11.66 26.74
C PHE A 451 -23.20 12.26 25.44
N LEU A 452 -22.67 11.77 24.32
CA LEU A 452 -23.13 12.12 22.98
C LEU A 452 -24.35 11.27 22.60
N PHE A 453 -25.50 11.90 22.33
CA PHE A 453 -26.66 11.20 21.81
C PHE A 453 -26.56 11.04 20.29
N THR A 454 -26.67 9.79 19.83
CA THR A 454 -26.57 9.43 18.40
C THR A 454 -27.68 8.48 18.02
N GLN A 455 -27.98 8.37 16.72
CA GLN A 455 -28.92 7.39 16.19
C GLN A 455 -28.14 6.22 15.58
N ALA A 456 -28.59 4.98 15.80
CA ALA A 456 -27.98 3.81 15.15
C ALA A 456 -28.06 3.98 13.63
N GLN A 457 -26.91 4.03 12.96
CA GLN A 457 -26.85 4.08 11.50
C GLN A 457 -26.66 2.67 10.96
N ASP A 458 -27.55 2.29 10.05
CA ASP A 458 -27.37 1.12 9.21
C ASP A 458 -26.00 1.20 8.50
N LYS A 459 -25.23 0.11 8.48
CA LYS A 459 -23.88 0.06 7.92
C LYS A 459 -23.57 -1.29 7.28
N ILE A 460 -22.90 -1.24 6.13
CA ILE A 460 -22.31 -2.41 5.46
C ILE A 460 -20.81 -2.19 5.28
N THR A 461 -20.00 -3.11 5.78
CA THR A 461 -18.55 -3.16 5.60
C THR A 461 -18.13 -4.48 4.97
N PHE A 462 -17.09 -4.45 4.14
CA PHE A 462 -16.51 -5.62 3.50
C PHE A 462 -15.14 -5.87 4.10
N GLN A 463 -14.90 -7.10 4.53
CA GLN A 463 -13.66 -7.56 5.13
C GLN A 463 -13.16 -8.79 4.40
N GLU A 464 -11.87 -9.07 4.48
CA GLU A 464 -11.27 -10.27 3.86
C GLU A 464 -11.53 -10.42 2.34
N GLY A 465 -11.27 -11.62 1.83
CA GLY A 465 -11.40 -11.97 0.42
C GLY A 465 -10.24 -11.47 -0.46
N LEU A 466 -10.20 -11.95 -1.70
CA LEU A 466 -9.18 -11.52 -2.68
C LEU A 466 -9.73 -10.38 -3.54
N LYS A 467 -9.52 -9.15 -3.07
CA LYS A 467 -9.96 -7.93 -3.75
C LYS A 467 -9.17 -7.68 -5.04
N VAL A 468 -9.85 -7.67 -6.18
CA VAL A 468 -9.24 -7.45 -7.51
C VAL A 468 -9.41 -6.02 -8.03
N GLY A 469 -10.34 -5.25 -7.46
CA GLY A 469 -10.66 -3.88 -7.87
C GLY A 469 -11.50 -3.13 -6.83
N ASN A 470 -12.00 -1.94 -7.17
CA ASN A 470 -12.89 -1.21 -6.25
C ASN A 470 -14.26 -1.89 -6.18
N MET A 471 -14.65 -2.36 -5.00
CA MET A 471 -15.85 -3.18 -4.82
C MET A 471 -15.87 -4.45 -5.69
N GLU A 472 -14.69 -4.94 -6.09
CA GLU A 472 -14.55 -6.15 -6.90
C GLU A 472 -13.67 -7.19 -6.21
N TRP A 473 -14.12 -8.45 -6.20
CA TRP A 473 -13.39 -9.58 -5.64
C TRP A 473 -13.35 -10.75 -6.61
N LEU A 474 -12.38 -11.64 -6.40
CA LEU A 474 -12.36 -12.92 -7.09
C LEU A 474 -13.58 -13.75 -6.69
N LEU A 475 -14.24 -14.41 -7.65
CA LEU A 475 -15.46 -15.17 -7.42
C LEU A 475 -15.29 -16.28 -6.37
N ASP A 476 -14.20 -17.03 -6.44
CA ASP A 476 -13.91 -18.12 -5.49
C ASP A 476 -13.35 -17.61 -4.14
N ALA A 477 -13.15 -16.29 -4.01
CA ALA A 477 -12.62 -15.65 -2.80
C ALA A 477 -13.37 -14.33 -2.47
N PRO A 478 -14.70 -14.39 -2.27
CA PRO A 478 -15.51 -13.22 -1.98
C PRO A 478 -15.21 -12.64 -0.58
N PRO A 479 -15.61 -11.39 -0.30
CA PRO A 479 -15.43 -10.81 1.03
C PRO A 479 -16.40 -11.41 2.05
N GLU A 480 -16.05 -11.26 3.32
CA GLU A 480 -17.01 -11.29 4.42
C GLU A 480 -17.73 -9.94 4.53
N VAL A 481 -19.03 -9.98 4.79
CA VAL A 481 -19.89 -8.79 4.83
C VAL A 481 -20.34 -8.57 6.26
N SER A 482 -19.79 -7.55 6.91
CA SER A 482 -20.23 -7.13 8.24
C SER A 482 -21.38 -6.13 8.10
N ILE A 483 -22.47 -6.42 8.80
CA ILE A 483 -23.72 -5.66 8.74
C ILE A 483 -24.07 -5.20 10.14
N ILE A 484 -24.41 -3.92 10.26
CA ILE A 484 -24.98 -3.29 11.46
C ILE A 484 -26.30 -2.65 11.05
N THR A 485 -27.37 -2.97 11.73
CA THR A 485 -28.74 -2.54 11.44
C THR A 485 -29.66 -2.71 12.66
N THR A 486 -30.95 -2.41 12.49
CA THR A 486 -31.96 -2.66 13.52
C THR A 486 -32.23 -4.17 13.69
N PRO A 487 -32.51 -4.64 14.93
CA PRO A 487 -32.88 -6.03 15.18
C PRO A 487 -34.04 -6.53 14.33
N LYS A 488 -34.02 -7.83 14.00
CA LYS A 488 -34.99 -8.56 13.15
C LYS A 488 -35.05 -8.09 11.69
N THR A 489 -34.00 -7.44 11.19
CA THR A 489 -33.89 -7.03 9.79
C THR A 489 -33.53 -8.21 8.88
N THR A 490 -34.20 -8.32 7.73
CA THR A 490 -33.90 -9.35 6.72
C THR A 490 -32.93 -8.82 5.66
N ILE A 491 -31.88 -9.59 5.40
CA ILE A 491 -30.84 -9.28 4.41
C ILE A 491 -31.18 -9.97 3.10
N PHE A 492 -31.12 -9.22 2.00
CA PHE A 492 -31.35 -9.73 0.66
C PHE A 492 -30.07 -9.64 -0.17
N ILE A 493 -29.80 -10.70 -0.93
CA ILE A 493 -28.76 -10.71 -1.97
C ILE A 493 -29.46 -10.97 -3.31
N ASN A 494 -29.32 -10.05 -4.27
CA ASN A 494 -30.03 -10.09 -5.56
C ASN A 494 -31.55 -10.32 -5.37
N ASP A 495 -32.13 -9.62 -4.40
CA ASP A 495 -33.54 -9.71 -4.00
C ASP A 495 -34.01 -11.04 -3.42
N VAL A 496 -33.11 -12.00 -3.25
CA VAL A 496 -33.38 -13.24 -2.53
C VAL A 496 -33.08 -13.04 -1.04
N PRO A 497 -34.03 -13.31 -0.13
CA PRO A 497 -33.79 -13.23 1.31
C PRO A 497 -32.79 -14.33 1.70
N VAL A 498 -31.68 -13.94 2.34
CA VAL A 498 -30.60 -14.86 2.72
C VAL A 498 -30.69 -15.20 4.20
N LEU A 499 -30.85 -14.21 5.07
CA LEU A 499 -30.95 -14.39 6.53
C LEU A 499 -31.60 -13.19 7.21
N SER A 500 -32.07 -13.39 8.45
CA SER A 500 -32.61 -12.32 9.30
C SER A 500 -31.75 -12.13 10.56
N LEU A 501 -31.33 -10.89 10.82
CA LEU A 501 -30.44 -10.53 11.92
C LEU A 501 -31.21 -10.35 13.22
N ILE A 502 -31.12 -11.30 14.15
CA ILE A 502 -31.87 -11.24 15.43
C ILE A 502 -31.46 -10.02 16.27
N ASN A 503 -30.16 -9.73 16.35
CA ASN A 503 -29.60 -8.68 17.21
C ASN A 503 -29.25 -7.38 16.45
N GLY A 504 -29.51 -7.33 15.14
CA GLY A 504 -29.16 -6.19 14.30
C GLY A 504 -27.68 -6.11 13.92
N GLU A 505 -26.86 -7.09 14.27
CA GLU A 505 -25.44 -7.11 13.86
C GLU A 505 -24.95 -8.54 13.66
N ASP A 506 -24.28 -8.78 12.53
CA ASP A 506 -23.66 -10.07 12.21
C ASP A 506 -22.68 -9.93 11.02
N THR A 507 -21.91 -11.01 10.78
CA THR A 507 -20.99 -11.13 9.64
C THR A 507 -21.43 -12.27 8.73
N ILE A 508 -21.64 -11.96 7.46
CA ILE A 508 -22.03 -12.91 6.43
C ILE A 508 -20.80 -13.35 5.65
N ASN A 509 -20.43 -14.62 5.76
CA ASN A 509 -19.40 -15.19 4.91
C ASN A 509 -20.01 -15.61 3.56
N LEU A 510 -19.79 -14.81 2.51
CA LEU A 510 -20.36 -15.03 1.18
C LEU A 510 -19.91 -16.35 0.54
N LYS A 511 -18.79 -16.94 0.98
CA LYS A 511 -18.33 -18.25 0.50
C LYS A 511 -19.35 -19.36 0.81
N ASN A 512 -20.08 -19.22 1.91
CA ASN A 512 -21.07 -20.21 2.34
C ASN A 512 -22.40 -20.10 1.57
N ILE A 513 -22.57 -19.07 0.74
CA ILE A 513 -23.82 -18.79 0.01
C ILE A 513 -23.80 -19.38 -1.42
N HIS A 514 -22.77 -20.16 -1.77
CA HIS A 514 -22.65 -20.84 -3.07
C HIS A 514 -22.88 -19.92 -4.29
N LEU A 515 -22.27 -18.74 -4.28
CA LEU A 515 -22.29 -17.82 -5.42
C LEU A 515 -21.48 -18.42 -6.59
N LYS A 516 -22.11 -18.68 -7.75
CA LYS A 516 -21.49 -19.43 -8.86
C LYS A 516 -21.15 -18.59 -10.08
N GLU A 517 -21.69 -17.39 -10.19
CA GLU A 517 -21.64 -16.60 -11.42
C GLU A 517 -20.80 -15.35 -11.25
N SER A 518 -20.06 -15.02 -12.32
CA SER A 518 -19.32 -13.77 -12.42
C SER A 518 -20.29 -12.63 -12.74
N GLN A 519 -20.75 -11.91 -11.74
CA GLN A 519 -21.75 -10.85 -11.89
C GLN A 519 -21.75 -9.87 -10.72
N ILE A 520 -22.59 -8.84 -10.83
CA ILE A 520 -22.86 -7.90 -9.74
C ILE A 520 -23.82 -8.57 -8.75
N TYR A 521 -23.43 -8.61 -7.48
CA TYR A 521 -24.27 -9.03 -6.36
C TYR A 521 -24.69 -7.80 -5.56
N ARG A 522 -26.00 -7.64 -5.39
CA ARG A 522 -26.63 -6.52 -4.69
C ARG A 522 -27.07 -6.95 -3.30
N ILE A 523 -26.42 -6.42 -2.28
CA ILE A 523 -26.74 -6.66 -0.87
C ILE A 523 -27.60 -5.49 -0.38
N ARG A 524 -28.82 -5.78 0.07
CA ARG A 524 -29.75 -4.76 0.57
C ARG A 524 -30.44 -5.18 1.86
N PHE A 525 -30.74 -4.19 2.69
CA PHE A 525 -31.65 -4.27 3.83
C PHE A 525 -32.10 -2.85 4.19
N ASN A 526 -33.33 -2.71 4.69
CA ASN A 526 -33.95 -1.40 4.92
C ASN A 526 -33.75 -0.48 3.69
N ASP A 527 -33.25 0.74 3.91
CA ASP A 527 -32.92 1.72 2.86
C ASP A 527 -31.45 1.64 2.39
N ILE A 528 -30.65 0.70 2.91
CA ILE A 528 -29.26 0.53 2.52
C ILE A 528 -29.12 -0.50 1.41
N GLN A 529 -28.33 -0.13 0.41
CA GLN A 529 -27.92 -1.01 -0.66
C GLN A 529 -26.42 -0.82 -0.97
N LYS A 530 -25.69 -1.92 -1.09
CA LYS A 530 -24.35 -1.95 -1.68
C LYS A 530 -24.26 -3.03 -2.74
N THR A 531 -23.41 -2.80 -3.73
CA THR A 531 -23.14 -3.73 -4.83
C THR A 531 -21.68 -4.15 -4.80
N ILE A 532 -21.43 -5.44 -4.99
CA ILE A 532 -20.09 -5.99 -5.20
C ILE A 532 -20.06 -6.69 -6.54
N LEU A 533 -18.91 -6.72 -7.20
CA LEU A 533 -18.71 -7.47 -8.43
C LEU A 533 -17.78 -8.65 -8.13
N LEU A 534 -18.29 -9.86 -8.29
CA LEU A 534 -17.47 -11.06 -8.19
C LEU A 534 -17.02 -11.47 -9.59
N LYS A 535 -15.71 -11.59 -9.79
CA LYS A 535 -15.10 -11.91 -11.09
C LYS A 535 -14.31 -13.20 -11.06
N ASN A 536 -14.51 -14.05 -12.06
CA ASN A 536 -13.52 -15.05 -12.51
C ASN A 536 -13.26 -14.97 -14.02
N ASN A 537 -14.07 -14.19 -14.74
CA ASN A 537 -13.87 -13.84 -16.14
C ASN A 537 -13.21 -12.46 -16.20
N HIS A 538 -12.14 -12.35 -16.97
CA HIS A 538 -11.74 -11.06 -17.50
C HIS A 538 -12.15 -11.10 -18.97
N GLU A 539 -13.35 -10.61 -19.27
CA GLU A 539 -13.72 -10.30 -20.65
C GLU A 539 -12.59 -9.43 -21.23
N ASN A 540 -12.00 -9.87 -22.35
CA ASN A 540 -10.87 -9.24 -23.08
C ASN A 540 -9.44 -9.59 -22.65
N LEU A 541 -9.06 -10.87 -22.60
CA LEU A 541 -7.65 -11.27 -22.63
C LEU A 541 -7.32 -12.24 -23.77
N ILE A 542 -7.64 -11.80 -24.99
CA ILE A 542 -6.84 -12.00 -26.21
C ILE A 542 -6.72 -10.61 -26.87
N THR A 543 -6.10 -9.64 -26.19
CA THR A 543 -5.72 -8.35 -26.80
C THR A 543 -4.21 -8.18 -26.70
N PHE A 544 -3.52 -8.94 -27.56
CA PHE A 544 -2.07 -8.88 -27.75
C PHE A 544 -1.59 -7.54 -28.33
N SER A 545 -2.53 -6.71 -28.81
CA SER A 545 -2.30 -5.46 -29.54
C SER A 545 -1.91 -4.25 -28.68
N GLU A 546 -2.11 -4.30 -27.35
CA GLU A 546 -1.94 -3.11 -26.48
C GLU A 546 -0.65 -3.13 -25.63
N PHE A 547 0.10 -4.23 -25.63
CA PHE A 547 1.33 -4.32 -24.86
C PHE A 547 2.48 -3.63 -25.58
N LYS A 548 3.00 -2.55 -25.00
CA LYS A 548 4.26 -1.91 -25.41
C LYS A 548 5.37 -2.27 -24.41
N PRO A 549 6.45 -2.95 -24.83
CA PRO A 549 7.62 -3.16 -23.99
C PRO A 549 8.15 -1.82 -23.48
N LYS A 550 8.46 -1.70 -22.18
CA LYS A 550 9.12 -0.50 -21.65
C LYS A 550 10.58 -0.50 -22.10
N GLU A 551 11.04 0.62 -22.66
CA GLU A 551 12.41 0.80 -23.13
C GLU A 551 13.45 0.62 -22.02
N PHE A 552 14.64 0.21 -22.46
CA PHE A 552 15.87 -0.01 -21.71
C PHE A 552 16.26 1.25 -20.91
N SER A 553 16.04 1.25 -19.60
CA SER A 553 16.70 2.20 -18.70
C SER A 553 17.18 1.48 -17.44
N ASP A 554 18.42 1.77 -17.04
CA ASP A 554 19.10 1.30 -15.84
C ASP A 554 19.36 -0.20 -15.68
N GLY A 555 19.69 -0.91 -16.78
CA GLY A 555 20.13 -2.32 -16.70
C GLY A 555 19.06 -3.31 -16.22
N LYS A 556 17.79 -2.88 -16.14
CA LYS A 556 16.64 -3.74 -15.82
C LYS A 556 15.86 -4.05 -17.08
N LEU A 557 16.30 -5.10 -17.75
CA LEU A 557 15.63 -5.68 -18.90
C LEU A 557 14.26 -6.22 -18.45
N LYS A 558 13.16 -5.64 -18.93
CA LYS A 558 11.79 -6.12 -18.66
C LYS A 558 11.29 -6.87 -19.87
N ILE A 559 11.58 -8.16 -19.94
CA ILE A 559 11.11 -9.01 -21.05
C ILE A 559 9.77 -9.62 -20.70
N ALA A 560 8.78 -9.31 -21.53
CA ALA A 560 7.52 -10.04 -21.62
C ALA A 560 7.61 -10.96 -22.85
N GLY A 561 7.71 -12.27 -22.65
CA GLY A 561 7.50 -13.30 -23.69
C GLY A 561 8.00 -12.96 -25.11
N THR A 562 7.16 -13.23 -26.11
CA THR A 562 7.44 -13.09 -27.55
C THR A 562 7.57 -11.63 -28.04
N TYR A 563 7.68 -10.66 -27.15
CA TYR A 563 7.81 -9.24 -27.50
C TYR A 563 9.27 -8.76 -27.55
N ILE A 564 10.22 -9.68 -27.54
CA ILE A 564 11.66 -9.39 -27.67
C ILE A 564 12.11 -9.19 -29.11
N TYR A 565 11.29 -9.58 -30.07
CA TYR A 565 11.67 -9.69 -31.49
C TYR A 565 11.99 -8.33 -32.15
N ASP A 566 11.46 -7.21 -31.64
CA ASP A 566 11.59 -5.90 -32.28
C ASP A 566 13.01 -5.27 -32.19
N VAL A 567 13.90 -5.82 -31.35
CA VAL A 567 15.26 -5.26 -31.12
C VAL A 567 16.39 -6.28 -31.27
N LEU A 568 16.10 -7.50 -31.72
CA LEU A 568 17.07 -8.60 -31.78
C LEU A 568 18.22 -8.37 -32.75
N GLU A 569 17.99 -7.66 -33.85
CA GLU A 569 19.00 -7.40 -34.89
C GLU A 569 20.25 -6.71 -34.32
N THR A 570 20.10 -5.95 -33.23
CA THR A 570 21.21 -5.24 -32.56
C THR A 570 22.12 -6.12 -31.70
N TYR A 571 21.79 -7.41 -31.51
CA TYR A 571 22.57 -8.35 -30.70
C TYR A 571 23.18 -9.44 -31.59
N PRO A 572 24.45 -9.87 -31.42
CA PRO A 572 24.99 -10.98 -32.18
C PRO A 572 24.40 -12.32 -31.72
N ARG A 573 24.27 -13.29 -32.63
CA ARG A 573 23.88 -14.67 -32.25
C ARG A 573 24.90 -15.24 -31.26
N PRO A 574 24.47 -15.75 -30.08
CA PRO A 574 25.39 -16.14 -29.02
C PRO A 574 26.16 -17.44 -29.30
N TYR A 575 25.75 -18.21 -30.32
CA TYR A 575 26.30 -19.51 -30.64
C TYR A 575 26.38 -19.77 -32.15
N LYS A 576 27.47 -20.40 -32.59
CA LYS A 576 27.59 -21.02 -33.91
C LYS A 576 28.53 -22.22 -33.82
N GLN A 577 28.15 -23.36 -34.39
CA GLN A 577 28.99 -24.56 -34.38
C GLN A 577 29.58 -24.85 -35.76
N LYS A 578 30.86 -25.25 -35.81
CA LYS A 578 31.46 -25.94 -36.97
C LYS A 578 32.23 -27.15 -36.48
N GLY A 579 31.78 -28.35 -36.84
CA GLY A 579 32.32 -29.61 -36.31
C GLY A 579 32.22 -29.64 -34.77
N PHE A 580 33.35 -29.88 -34.09
CA PHE A 580 33.44 -29.91 -32.62
C PHE A 580 33.88 -28.56 -32.01
N LYS A 581 33.74 -27.46 -32.74
CA LYS A 581 34.12 -26.12 -32.28
C LYS A 581 32.89 -25.22 -32.21
N ALA A 582 32.58 -24.73 -31.01
CA ALA A 582 31.59 -23.67 -30.77
C ALA A 582 32.28 -22.31 -30.86
N PHE A 583 31.68 -21.40 -31.61
CA PHE A 583 32.00 -19.98 -31.67
C PHE A 583 30.94 -19.24 -30.85
N LEU A 584 31.40 -18.48 -29.86
CA LEU A 584 30.56 -17.83 -28.86
C LEU A 584 30.75 -16.33 -28.96
N SER A 585 29.64 -15.61 -29.01
CA SER A 585 29.64 -14.16 -29.21
C SER A 585 28.84 -13.44 -28.13
N SER A 586 29.34 -12.29 -27.71
CA SER A 586 28.59 -11.24 -27.00
C SER A 586 28.83 -9.90 -27.71
N LYS A 587 28.17 -8.81 -27.28
CA LYS A 587 28.29 -7.48 -27.91
C LYS A 587 29.74 -7.07 -28.21
N ASN A 588 30.66 -7.39 -27.29
CA ASN A 588 32.05 -6.92 -27.36
C ASN A 588 33.10 -8.04 -27.43
N THR A 589 32.70 -9.32 -27.42
CA THR A 589 33.68 -10.43 -27.32
C THR A 589 33.29 -11.62 -28.19
N HIS A 590 34.30 -12.23 -28.80
CA HIS A 590 34.18 -13.43 -29.61
C HIS A 590 35.21 -14.44 -29.14
N THR A 591 34.78 -15.66 -28.81
CA THR A 591 35.68 -16.74 -28.41
C THR A 591 35.27 -18.04 -29.06
N SER A 592 36.12 -19.05 -28.96
CA SER A 592 35.77 -20.39 -29.40
C SER A 592 36.13 -21.44 -28.36
N LYS A 593 35.30 -22.47 -28.23
CA LYS A 593 35.51 -23.61 -27.33
C LYS A 593 35.35 -24.93 -28.08
N ILE A 594 36.13 -25.93 -27.71
CA ILE A 594 35.97 -27.31 -28.19
C ILE A 594 34.83 -27.96 -27.41
N ILE A 595 33.93 -28.63 -28.13
CA ILE A 595 32.81 -29.39 -27.57
C ILE A 595 33.16 -30.88 -27.66
N PRO A 596 33.06 -31.64 -26.56
CA PRO A 596 33.21 -33.09 -26.59
C PRO A 596 32.33 -33.78 -27.65
N LYS A 597 32.90 -34.76 -28.37
CA LYS A 597 32.22 -35.45 -29.49
C LYS A 597 30.91 -36.14 -29.10
N PHE A 598 30.80 -36.57 -27.85
CA PHE A 598 29.63 -37.29 -27.33
C PHE A 598 28.45 -36.36 -26.99
N ILE A 599 28.64 -35.04 -27.02
CA ILE A 599 27.56 -34.09 -26.73
C ILE A 599 26.72 -33.94 -27.99
N ASN A 600 25.67 -34.75 -28.07
CA ASN A 600 24.64 -34.63 -29.09
C ASN A 600 23.33 -34.17 -28.44
N ALA A 601 23.16 -32.86 -28.29
CA ALA A 601 21.96 -32.26 -27.70
C ALA A 601 21.43 -31.06 -28.51
N MET A 602 21.17 -31.31 -29.79
CA MET A 602 20.61 -30.32 -30.73
C MET A 602 19.19 -29.88 -30.29
N PRO A 603 18.82 -28.60 -30.46
CA PRO A 603 17.53 -28.07 -30.00
C PRO A 603 16.32 -28.83 -30.58
N PHE A 604 16.28 -29.08 -31.88
CA PHE A 604 15.17 -29.77 -32.56
C PHE A 604 15.60 -31.17 -33.04
N ASN A 605 16.06 -32.01 -32.12
CA ASN A 605 16.58 -33.35 -32.44
C ASN A 605 15.46 -34.28 -32.94
N LEU A 606 15.61 -34.80 -34.17
CA LEU A 606 14.62 -35.64 -34.87
C LEU A 606 14.27 -36.96 -34.15
N ASN A 607 15.10 -37.39 -33.21
CA ASN A 607 14.90 -38.62 -32.44
C ASN A 607 14.36 -38.36 -31.04
N ARG A 608 14.06 -37.10 -30.68
CA ARG A 608 13.59 -36.74 -29.35
C ARG A 608 12.25 -36.02 -29.42
N ASP A 609 11.21 -36.77 -29.12
CA ASP A 609 9.85 -36.27 -28.98
C ASP A 609 9.61 -35.56 -27.64
N TYR A 610 8.42 -34.99 -27.49
CA TYR A 610 7.99 -34.22 -26.33
C TYR A 610 7.85 -35.09 -25.07
N LEU A 611 7.61 -36.39 -25.21
CA LEU A 611 7.53 -37.34 -24.09
C LEU A 611 8.91 -37.61 -23.48
N ASN A 612 9.96 -37.51 -24.29
CA ASN A 612 11.34 -37.70 -23.89
C ASN A 612 12.03 -36.40 -23.41
N MET A 613 11.26 -35.34 -23.13
CA MET A 613 11.79 -34.07 -22.60
C MET A 613 11.99 -34.03 -21.09
N GLY A 614 11.57 -35.07 -20.37
CA GLY A 614 11.66 -35.14 -18.91
C GLY A 614 10.55 -34.37 -18.19
N VAL A 615 9.42 -34.14 -18.88
CA VAL A 615 8.17 -33.59 -18.33
C VAL A 615 7.18 -34.72 -18.16
N ARG A 616 6.50 -34.76 -17.01
CA ARG A 616 5.37 -35.67 -16.80
C ARG A 616 4.09 -34.94 -17.15
N PHE A 617 3.29 -35.51 -18.05
CA PHE A 617 2.01 -34.93 -18.46
C PHE A 617 0.84 -35.64 -17.77
N SER A 618 -0.20 -34.89 -17.43
CA SER A 618 -1.48 -35.42 -16.94
C SER A 618 -2.43 -35.62 -18.13
N ALA A 619 -3.19 -36.72 -18.12
CA ALA A 619 -4.27 -36.96 -19.08
C ALA A 619 -5.57 -36.24 -18.68
N ASP A 620 -5.76 -35.96 -17.39
CA ASP A 620 -6.99 -35.38 -16.83
C ASP A 620 -6.80 -33.93 -16.42
N ASP A 621 -7.85 -33.12 -16.62
CA ASP A 621 -7.97 -31.77 -16.06
C ASP A 621 -8.13 -31.91 -14.54
N PRO A 622 -7.28 -31.29 -13.70
CA PRO A 622 -7.39 -31.44 -12.26
C PRO A 622 -8.76 -30.94 -11.79
N THR A 623 -9.58 -31.85 -11.23
CA THR A 623 -10.92 -31.52 -10.73
C THR A 623 -10.90 -30.56 -9.54
N LYS A 624 -9.77 -30.47 -8.84
CA LYS A 624 -9.55 -29.59 -7.68
C LYS A 624 -8.63 -28.43 -8.03
N VAL A 625 -9.15 -27.21 -7.87
CA VAL A 625 -8.40 -25.97 -8.03
C VAL A 625 -7.33 -25.90 -6.93
N ARG A 626 -6.06 -25.77 -7.31
CA ARG A 626 -4.96 -25.66 -6.35
C ARG A 626 -4.82 -24.21 -5.87
N PRO A 627 -4.40 -23.97 -4.62
CA PRO A 627 -4.24 -22.60 -4.10
C PRO A 627 -3.32 -21.73 -4.95
N ILE A 628 -2.24 -22.29 -5.51
CA ILE A 628 -1.32 -21.57 -6.39
C ILE A 628 -1.98 -21.13 -7.71
N ASP A 629 -2.83 -21.96 -8.31
CA ASP A 629 -3.50 -21.63 -9.56
C ASP A 629 -4.55 -20.55 -9.34
N LEU A 630 -5.27 -20.61 -8.20
CA LEU A 630 -6.21 -19.58 -7.78
C LEU A 630 -5.49 -18.25 -7.49
N PHE A 631 -4.36 -18.30 -6.79
CA PHE A 631 -3.55 -17.11 -6.53
C PHE A 631 -3.03 -16.50 -7.83
N PHE A 632 -2.59 -17.33 -8.77
CA PHE A 632 -2.13 -16.84 -10.07
C PHE A 632 -3.26 -16.23 -10.91
N GLU A 633 -4.47 -16.78 -10.85
CA GLU A 633 -5.66 -16.19 -11.46
C GLU A 633 -5.99 -14.82 -10.84
N TYR A 634 -5.92 -14.71 -9.51
CA TYR A 634 -6.05 -13.43 -8.80
C TYR A 634 -5.03 -12.39 -9.28
N LEU A 635 -3.75 -12.76 -9.39
CA LEU A 635 -2.72 -11.87 -9.91
C LEU A 635 -3.02 -11.45 -11.35
N THR A 636 -3.45 -12.40 -12.19
CA THR A 636 -3.79 -12.17 -13.60
C THR A 636 -4.90 -11.13 -13.74
N ILE A 637 -5.99 -11.26 -12.98
CA ILE A 637 -7.11 -10.32 -13.03
C ILE A 637 -6.67 -8.93 -12.55
N ARG A 638 -5.83 -8.87 -11.51
CA ARG A 638 -5.29 -7.60 -11.00
C ARG A 638 -4.27 -6.93 -11.91
N LYS A 639 -3.58 -7.70 -12.75
CA LYS A 639 -2.50 -7.28 -13.68
C LYS A 639 -1.24 -6.79 -12.98
N GLU A 640 -1.33 -5.90 -12.00
CA GLU A 640 -0.18 -5.38 -11.26
C GLU A 640 -0.51 -5.10 -9.79
N GLY A 641 0.53 -4.94 -8.98
CA GLY A 641 0.38 -4.58 -7.57
C GLY A 641 1.70 -4.44 -6.82
N ASN A 642 1.58 -4.34 -5.50
CA ASN A 642 2.70 -4.17 -4.57
C ASN A 642 2.86 -5.39 -3.64
N TRP A 643 3.91 -5.40 -2.84
CA TRP A 643 4.23 -6.53 -1.97
C TRP A 643 3.13 -6.82 -0.95
N ASP A 644 2.49 -5.79 -0.38
CA ASP A 644 1.39 -5.97 0.59
C ASP A 644 0.21 -6.71 -0.04
N SER A 645 -0.21 -6.31 -1.24
CA SER A 645 -1.27 -7.00 -1.98
C SER A 645 -0.90 -8.43 -2.38
N PHE A 646 0.40 -8.70 -2.57
CA PHE A 646 0.91 -10.05 -2.82
C PHE A 646 0.86 -10.89 -1.54
N LEU A 647 1.35 -10.37 -0.42
CA LEU A 647 1.34 -11.04 0.89
C LEU A 647 -0.09 -11.34 1.37
N LYS A 648 -1.03 -10.42 1.17
CA LYS A 648 -2.46 -10.65 1.47
C LYS A 648 -3.02 -11.84 0.68
N GLY A 649 -2.70 -11.92 -0.62
CA GLY A 649 -3.15 -13.04 -1.42
C GLY A 649 -2.45 -14.36 -1.07
N ILE A 650 -1.16 -14.32 -0.70
CA ILE A 650 -0.44 -15.47 -0.16
C ILE A 650 -1.07 -15.95 1.15
N LYS A 651 -1.32 -15.03 2.10
CA LYS A 651 -1.95 -15.32 3.39
C LYS A 651 -3.30 -16.00 3.19
N TRP A 652 -4.10 -15.49 2.27
CA TRP A 652 -5.41 -16.07 1.97
C TRP A 652 -5.31 -17.47 1.33
N CYS A 653 -4.38 -17.68 0.39
CA CYS A 653 -4.29 -18.95 -0.34
C CYS A 653 -3.53 -20.05 0.44
N PHE A 654 -2.53 -19.69 1.23
CA PHE A 654 -1.59 -20.62 1.86
C PHE A 654 -1.59 -20.57 3.40
N GLY A 655 -2.33 -19.64 4.02
CA GLY A 655 -2.37 -19.46 5.47
C GLY A 655 -1.35 -18.45 6.00
N SER A 656 -1.37 -18.24 7.32
CA SER A 656 -0.57 -17.22 8.01
C SER A 656 0.81 -17.70 8.49
N GLU A 657 1.11 -18.98 8.36
CA GLU A 657 2.40 -19.55 8.76
C GLU A 657 3.48 -19.24 7.72
N ASP A 658 4.65 -18.79 8.16
CA ASP A 658 5.83 -18.53 7.33
C ASP A 658 5.55 -17.72 6.04
N ILE A 659 4.62 -16.75 6.10
CA ILE A 659 4.13 -15.99 4.94
C ILE A 659 5.30 -15.44 4.10
N GLY A 660 6.35 -14.91 4.75
CA GLY A 660 7.52 -14.36 4.07
C GLY A 660 8.28 -15.39 3.23
N LEU A 661 8.50 -16.60 3.76
CA LEU A 661 9.20 -17.68 3.05
C LEU A 661 8.33 -18.24 1.93
N THR A 662 7.04 -18.45 2.20
CA THR A 662 6.06 -18.90 1.21
C THR A 662 5.96 -17.91 0.05
N ALA A 663 5.82 -16.62 0.35
CA ALA A 663 5.78 -15.56 -0.65
C ALA A 663 7.06 -15.54 -1.49
N TYR A 664 8.24 -15.70 -0.89
CA TYR A 664 9.51 -15.77 -1.63
C TYR A 664 9.57 -16.95 -2.60
N LYS A 665 9.15 -18.15 -2.16
CA LYS A 665 9.10 -19.36 -3.00
C LYS A 665 8.14 -19.19 -4.18
N VAL A 666 6.91 -18.75 -3.91
CA VAL A 666 5.89 -18.52 -4.96
C VAL A 666 6.35 -17.46 -5.96
N ARG A 667 6.87 -16.33 -5.46
CA ARG A 667 7.45 -15.26 -6.28
C ARG A 667 8.53 -15.77 -7.23
N GLN A 668 9.46 -16.58 -6.71
CA GLN A 668 10.55 -17.14 -7.52
C GLN A 668 10.00 -18.03 -8.65
N LYS A 669 9.05 -18.93 -8.36
CA LYS A 669 8.46 -19.84 -9.35
C LYS A 669 7.68 -19.07 -10.43
N LEU A 670 6.90 -18.05 -10.05
CA LEU A 670 6.17 -17.19 -10.99
C LEU A 670 7.10 -16.39 -11.91
N SER A 671 8.23 -15.88 -11.40
CA SER A 671 9.23 -15.16 -12.21
C SER A 671 9.97 -16.08 -13.17
N GLN A 672 10.38 -17.26 -12.69
CA GLN A 672 11.05 -18.29 -13.48
C GLN A 672 10.21 -18.68 -14.70
N LEU A 673 8.95 -19.03 -14.50
CA LEU A 673 8.05 -19.47 -15.58
C LEU A 673 7.62 -18.35 -16.55
N GLY A 674 8.04 -17.10 -16.29
CA GLY A 674 7.66 -15.95 -17.11
C GLY A 674 6.19 -15.55 -16.93
N PHE A 675 5.58 -15.88 -15.79
CA PHE A 675 4.18 -15.54 -15.53
C PHE A 675 4.04 -14.15 -14.93
N VAL A 676 4.92 -13.79 -13.98
CA VAL A 676 4.86 -12.51 -13.26
C VAL A 676 6.25 -11.93 -13.12
N GLU A 677 6.40 -10.66 -13.45
CA GLU A 677 7.63 -9.89 -13.28
C GLU A 677 7.66 -9.26 -11.88
N PHE A 678 8.79 -9.35 -11.17
CA PHE A 678 8.96 -8.76 -9.85
C PHE A 678 10.07 -7.71 -9.83
N ILE A 679 9.71 -6.50 -9.43
CA ILE A 679 10.62 -5.36 -9.36
C ILE A 679 10.85 -5.02 -7.90
N ARG A 680 12.06 -5.30 -7.40
CA ARG A 680 12.44 -4.97 -6.03
C ARG A 680 12.33 -3.47 -5.75
N ASP A 681 11.86 -3.12 -4.55
CA ASP A 681 11.75 -1.76 -4.08
C ASP A 681 13.01 -1.31 -3.32
N GLY A 682 13.93 -0.66 -4.04
CA GLY A 682 15.23 -0.24 -3.50
C GLY A 682 15.99 -1.39 -2.85
N ASP A 683 16.46 -1.14 -1.63
CA ASP A 683 17.22 -2.10 -0.79
C ASP A 683 16.33 -2.91 0.16
N SER A 684 15.01 -2.84 -0.03
CA SER A 684 14.07 -3.59 0.79
C SER A 684 13.87 -5.03 0.28
N ASN A 685 13.22 -5.84 1.11
CA ASN A 685 12.69 -7.15 0.73
C ASN A 685 11.30 -7.09 0.06
N LYS A 686 10.81 -5.88 -0.26
CA LYS A 686 9.50 -5.68 -0.91
C LYS A 686 9.66 -5.63 -2.43
N TYR A 687 8.63 -6.08 -3.13
CA TYR A 687 8.58 -6.06 -4.59
C TYR A 687 7.28 -5.43 -5.08
N PHE A 688 7.37 -4.72 -6.20
CA PHE A 688 6.24 -4.52 -7.09
C PHE A 688 6.14 -5.71 -8.03
N TRP A 689 4.95 -6.03 -8.48
CA TRP A 689 4.74 -7.13 -9.40
C TRP A 689 3.83 -6.72 -10.55
N ASN A 690 4.08 -7.31 -11.71
CA ASN A 690 3.27 -7.11 -12.92
C ASN A 690 3.16 -8.44 -13.67
N VAL A 691 1.96 -8.85 -13.98
CA VAL A 691 1.68 -10.06 -14.75
C VAL A 691 2.09 -9.82 -16.20
N ILE A 692 2.85 -10.77 -16.74
CA ILE A 692 3.26 -10.75 -18.14
C ILE A 692 2.03 -11.10 -18.98
N PRO A 693 1.71 -10.41 -20.09
CA PRO A 693 0.62 -10.81 -20.97
C PRO A 693 0.76 -12.26 -21.40
N MET A 694 -0.35 -12.93 -21.71
CA MET A 694 -0.32 -14.27 -22.28
C MET A 694 0.67 -14.31 -23.46
N SER A 695 1.51 -15.32 -23.52
CA SER A 695 2.53 -15.49 -24.56
C SER A 695 2.86 -16.97 -24.67
N ILE A 696 3.70 -17.33 -25.64
CA ILE A 696 4.15 -18.71 -25.82
C ILE A 696 5.67 -18.78 -25.83
N ALA A 697 6.20 -19.96 -25.53
CA ALA A 697 7.58 -20.27 -25.79
C ALA A 697 7.69 -21.65 -26.44
N VAL A 698 8.38 -21.66 -27.59
CA VAL A 698 8.69 -22.86 -28.37
C VAL A 698 9.60 -23.76 -27.55
N LEU A 699 9.23 -25.03 -27.46
CA LEU A 699 10.05 -26.03 -26.78
C LEU A 699 11.02 -26.67 -27.78
N PRO A 700 12.30 -26.82 -27.41
CA PRO A 700 13.27 -27.58 -28.20
C PRO A 700 12.90 -29.08 -28.20
N SER A 701 12.16 -29.50 -29.22
CA SER A 701 11.66 -30.86 -29.45
C SER A 701 11.54 -31.14 -30.95
N LYS A 702 11.41 -32.40 -31.35
CA LYS A 702 10.96 -32.77 -32.70
C LYS A 702 9.54 -32.27 -32.97
N ASP A 703 8.66 -32.38 -31.97
CA ASP A 703 7.24 -32.09 -32.14
C ASP A 703 6.94 -30.59 -32.16
N PRO A 704 5.92 -30.13 -32.89
CA PRO A 704 5.47 -28.75 -32.89
C PRO A 704 4.73 -28.43 -31.58
N ILE A 705 5.50 -28.17 -30.53
CA ILE A 705 4.99 -27.94 -29.18
C ILE A 705 5.50 -26.63 -28.58
N VAL A 706 4.57 -25.87 -28.01
CA VAL A 706 4.83 -24.65 -27.25
C VAL A 706 4.25 -24.80 -25.84
N TYR A 707 4.78 -24.06 -24.88
CA TYR A 707 4.12 -23.88 -23.59
C TYR A 707 3.61 -22.44 -23.44
N LEU A 708 2.48 -22.32 -22.74
CA LEU A 708 1.80 -21.06 -22.48
C LEU A 708 2.44 -20.38 -21.26
N THR A 709 2.92 -19.16 -21.46
CA THR A 709 3.46 -18.28 -20.42
C THR A 709 2.62 -17.00 -20.26
N GLY A 710 2.91 -16.20 -19.24
CA GLY A 710 2.10 -15.06 -18.86
C GLY A 710 0.74 -15.40 -18.25
N GLY A 711 0.01 -14.34 -17.91
CA GLY A 711 -1.26 -14.31 -17.21
C GLY A 711 -2.38 -15.01 -17.96
N ARG A 712 -3.15 -15.80 -17.22
CA ARG A 712 -4.31 -16.55 -17.71
C ARG A 712 -5.27 -16.85 -16.57
N THR A 713 -6.52 -17.08 -16.92
CA THR A 713 -7.56 -17.55 -15.99
C THR A 713 -8.06 -18.93 -16.44
N ARG A 714 -8.81 -19.62 -15.57
CA ARG A 714 -9.51 -20.85 -15.98
C ARG A 714 -10.47 -20.58 -17.14
N GLU A 715 -11.14 -19.44 -17.16
CA GLU A 715 -12.06 -19.06 -18.23
C GLU A 715 -11.33 -18.83 -19.57
N SER A 716 -10.22 -18.09 -19.56
CA SER A 716 -9.41 -17.91 -20.78
C SER A 716 -8.86 -19.23 -21.30
N THR A 717 -8.54 -20.16 -20.40
CA THR A 717 -8.09 -21.52 -20.76
C THR A 717 -9.22 -22.35 -21.37
N LYS A 718 -10.46 -22.23 -20.88
CA LYS A 718 -11.64 -22.88 -21.49
C LYS A 718 -11.92 -22.32 -22.89
N GLN A 719 -11.83 -21.00 -23.06
CA GLN A 719 -11.96 -20.37 -24.38
C GLN A 719 -10.89 -20.87 -25.34
N LEU A 720 -9.63 -20.94 -24.90
CA LEU A 720 -8.52 -21.51 -25.68
C LEU A 720 -8.79 -22.97 -26.09
N LYS A 721 -9.33 -23.79 -25.18
CA LYS A 721 -9.76 -25.17 -25.49
C LYS A 721 -10.83 -25.20 -26.58
N GLY A 722 -11.79 -24.28 -26.56
CA GLY A 722 -12.82 -24.16 -27.60
C GLY A 722 -12.26 -23.77 -28.98
N PHE A 723 -11.25 -22.89 -29.03
CA PHE A 723 -10.60 -22.53 -30.31
C PHE A 723 -9.69 -23.63 -30.87
N ALA A 724 -9.17 -24.51 -30.02
CA ALA A 724 -8.18 -25.52 -30.40
C ALA A 724 -8.74 -26.70 -31.23
N GLU A 725 -10.06 -26.77 -31.45
CA GLU A 725 -10.74 -27.94 -31.98
C GLU A 725 -10.09 -28.50 -33.28
N ARG A 726 -9.79 -29.81 -33.23
CA ARG A 726 -9.24 -30.71 -34.28
C ARG A 726 -7.75 -30.55 -34.68
N LYS A 727 -7.10 -29.39 -34.48
CA LYS A 727 -5.71 -29.18 -34.93
C LYS A 727 -4.67 -29.08 -33.81
N ILE A 728 -5.08 -28.70 -32.59
CA ILE A 728 -4.18 -28.49 -31.45
C ILE A 728 -4.63 -29.35 -30.27
N LYS A 729 -3.71 -30.12 -29.72
CA LYS A 729 -3.89 -30.85 -28.46
C LYS A 729 -3.37 -30.01 -27.29
N ILE A 730 -4.24 -29.71 -26.34
CA ILE A 730 -3.86 -29.04 -25.09
C ILE A 730 -3.49 -30.10 -24.05
N ILE A 731 -2.26 -30.05 -23.55
CA ILE A 731 -1.77 -30.95 -22.50
C ILE A 731 -1.23 -30.15 -21.32
N GLN A 732 -1.25 -30.74 -20.12
CA GLN A 732 -0.82 -30.09 -18.88
C GLN A 732 0.30 -30.90 -18.24
N SER A 733 1.28 -30.24 -17.62
CA SER A 733 2.32 -30.95 -16.87
C SER A 733 1.95 -31.14 -15.41
N ILE A 734 2.50 -32.18 -14.79
CA ILE A 734 2.47 -32.36 -13.33
C ILE A 734 3.53 -31.43 -12.73
N PRO A 735 3.15 -30.42 -11.92
CA PRO A 735 4.11 -29.45 -11.40
C PRO A 735 5.06 -30.08 -10.37
N ASN A 736 6.30 -29.59 -10.30
CA ASN A 736 7.32 -30.15 -9.40
C ASN A 736 7.15 -29.69 -7.94
N SER A 737 6.26 -28.72 -7.70
CA SER A 737 5.98 -28.14 -6.38
C SER A 737 4.54 -27.66 -6.30
N HIS A 738 3.96 -27.64 -5.10
CA HIS A 738 2.66 -27.02 -4.85
C HIS A 738 2.67 -25.49 -4.94
N TYR A 739 3.86 -24.86 -5.02
CA TYR A 739 4.04 -23.43 -5.30
C TYR A 739 4.21 -23.11 -6.80
N GLU A 740 4.17 -24.13 -7.65
CA GLU A 740 4.32 -24.00 -9.10
C GLU A 740 2.92 -24.06 -9.77
N PRO A 741 2.48 -22.95 -10.41
CA PRO A 741 1.23 -22.97 -11.16
C PRO A 741 1.30 -23.95 -12.34
N LEU A 742 0.15 -24.44 -12.77
CA LEU A 742 0.05 -25.50 -13.76
C LEU A 742 0.51 -24.98 -15.13
N SER A 743 1.51 -25.63 -15.72
CA SER A 743 1.94 -25.30 -17.08
C SER A 743 1.07 -26.00 -18.11
N ILE A 744 0.65 -25.22 -19.10
CA ILE A 744 -0.21 -25.64 -20.21
C ILE A 744 0.62 -25.63 -21.48
N TYR A 745 0.48 -26.68 -22.29
CA TYR A 745 1.21 -26.88 -23.52
C TYR A 745 0.22 -27.05 -24.68
N LEU A 746 0.60 -26.53 -25.84
CA LEU A 746 -0.14 -26.65 -27.07
C LEU A 746 0.70 -27.47 -28.04
N LEU A 747 0.19 -28.63 -28.42
CA LEU A 747 0.82 -29.55 -29.36
C LEU A 747 0.05 -29.53 -30.68
N GLY A 748 0.69 -29.07 -31.75
CA GLY A 748 0.12 -29.15 -33.10
C GLY A 748 0.27 -30.55 -33.69
N ASN A 749 -0.57 -30.86 -34.68
CA ASN A 749 -0.35 -32.06 -35.51
C ASN A 749 0.85 -31.86 -36.46
N THR A 750 1.03 -30.62 -36.92
CA THR A 750 2.12 -30.14 -37.77
C THR A 750 2.55 -28.75 -37.32
N LEU A 751 3.74 -28.28 -37.74
CA LEU A 751 4.17 -26.91 -37.49
C LEU A 751 3.19 -25.90 -38.09
N ASP A 752 2.76 -26.11 -39.34
CA ASP A 752 1.81 -25.24 -40.04
C ASP A 752 0.49 -25.10 -39.28
N SER A 753 -0.02 -26.21 -38.72
CA SER A 753 -1.25 -26.17 -37.92
C SER A 753 -1.10 -25.36 -36.62
N LEU A 754 0.10 -25.38 -36.02
CA LEU A 754 0.42 -24.59 -34.84
C LEU A 754 0.58 -23.11 -35.20
N GLU A 755 1.28 -22.82 -36.30
CA GLU A 755 1.43 -21.46 -36.85
C GLU A 755 0.07 -20.82 -37.16
N GLU A 756 -0.78 -21.52 -37.90
CA GLU A 756 -2.13 -21.06 -38.24
C GLU A 756 -2.92 -20.72 -36.97
N PHE A 757 -2.92 -21.61 -35.97
CA PHE A 757 -3.61 -21.40 -34.71
C PHE A 757 -3.10 -20.17 -33.95
N LEU A 758 -1.78 -20.04 -33.78
CA LEU A 758 -1.19 -18.92 -33.05
C LEU A 758 -1.40 -17.58 -33.76
N ASN A 759 -1.43 -17.59 -35.11
CA ASN A 759 -1.77 -16.42 -35.91
C ASN A 759 -3.24 -15.99 -35.70
N THR A 760 -4.19 -16.92 -35.56
CA THR A 760 -5.58 -16.55 -35.21
C THR A 760 -5.67 -15.84 -33.86
N LEU A 761 -4.76 -16.18 -32.95
CA LEU A 761 -4.64 -15.52 -31.65
C LEU A 761 -3.77 -14.27 -31.69
N SER A 762 -3.18 -13.88 -32.83
CA SER A 762 -2.20 -12.77 -32.91
C SER A 762 -0.97 -12.93 -31.99
N ILE A 763 -0.54 -14.17 -31.72
CA ILE A 763 0.65 -14.46 -30.92
C ILE A 763 1.84 -14.65 -31.86
N LYS A 764 2.78 -13.69 -31.85
CA LYS A 764 4.05 -13.85 -32.58
C LYS A 764 4.90 -14.94 -31.96
N PHE A 765 5.63 -15.68 -32.78
CA PHE A 765 6.68 -16.60 -32.34
C PHE A 765 7.68 -16.87 -33.47
N ASN A 766 8.83 -17.42 -33.09
CA ASN A 766 9.85 -17.88 -34.02
C ASN A 766 10.11 -19.37 -33.81
N TRP A 767 10.12 -20.15 -34.89
CA TRP A 767 10.55 -21.54 -34.92
C TRP A 767 11.97 -21.65 -35.50
N GLY A 768 12.70 -22.72 -35.17
CA GLY A 768 14.03 -22.96 -35.72
C GLY A 768 15.14 -22.19 -34.98
N LEU A 769 16.10 -21.60 -35.71
CA LEU A 769 17.38 -21.12 -35.13
C LEU A 769 17.27 -19.97 -34.12
N ASP A 770 16.13 -19.29 -34.03
CA ASP A 770 15.92 -18.11 -33.18
C ASP A 770 14.64 -18.29 -32.33
N TYR A 771 14.54 -19.40 -31.58
CA TYR A 771 13.42 -19.64 -30.65
C TYR A 771 13.55 -18.82 -29.35
N PHE A 772 12.45 -18.64 -28.62
CA PHE A 772 12.36 -17.70 -27.50
C PHE A 772 13.50 -17.79 -26.47
N SER A 773 13.83 -18.99 -25.96
CA SER A 773 14.91 -19.14 -24.96
C SER A 773 16.27 -18.69 -25.51
N TYR A 774 16.54 -18.94 -26.78
CA TYR A 774 17.77 -18.55 -27.46
C TYR A 774 17.84 -17.02 -27.65
N ASP A 775 16.75 -16.41 -28.10
CA ASP A 775 16.65 -14.96 -28.30
C ASP A 775 16.67 -14.18 -26.97
N LEU A 776 16.04 -14.72 -25.93
CA LEU A 776 16.15 -14.16 -24.59
C LEU A 776 17.62 -14.14 -24.15
N LEU A 777 18.32 -15.27 -24.28
CA LEU A 777 19.74 -15.38 -23.92
C LEU A 777 20.64 -14.43 -24.74
N ARG A 778 20.33 -14.24 -26.02
CA ARG A 778 21.03 -13.31 -26.93
C ARG A 778 21.08 -11.90 -26.35
N CYS A 779 19.97 -11.42 -25.77
CA CYS A 779 19.85 -10.08 -25.17
C CYS A 779 20.45 -9.93 -23.77
N LEU A 780 20.77 -11.02 -23.05
CA LEU A 780 21.23 -10.92 -21.66
C LEU A 780 22.68 -10.43 -21.56
N PRO A 781 23.00 -9.57 -20.58
CA PRO A 781 24.36 -9.06 -20.36
C PRO A 781 25.28 -10.16 -19.82
N ILE A 782 26.59 -10.03 -20.10
CA ILE A 782 27.60 -10.92 -19.50
C ILE A 782 27.83 -10.55 -18.02
N LEU A 783 28.37 -11.47 -17.22
CA LEU A 783 28.56 -11.24 -15.77
C LEU A 783 29.38 -9.98 -15.49
N ASN A 784 30.44 -9.74 -16.25
CA ASN A 784 31.28 -8.55 -16.11
C ASN A 784 30.55 -7.23 -16.41
N GLU A 785 29.51 -7.22 -17.26
CA GLU A 785 28.73 -6.01 -17.50
C GLU A 785 27.91 -5.61 -16.27
N TYR A 786 27.42 -6.58 -15.47
CA TYR A 786 26.78 -6.26 -14.19
C TYR A 786 27.75 -5.60 -13.21
N ILE A 787 29.02 -6.03 -13.22
CA ILE A 787 30.06 -5.49 -12.34
C ILE A 787 30.49 -4.09 -12.79
N ASN A 788 30.69 -3.89 -14.09
CA ASN A 788 31.07 -2.59 -14.66
C ASN A 788 29.99 -1.52 -14.46
N ASN A 789 28.72 -1.92 -14.42
CA ASN A 789 27.59 -1.03 -14.19
C ASN A 789 27.22 -0.90 -12.70
N ALA A 790 27.92 -1.60 -11.79
CA ALA A 790 27.62 -1.54 -10.37
C ALA A 790 28.07 -0.20 -9.77
N SER A 791 27.19 0.41 -8.96
CA SER A 791 27.52 1.63 -8.23
C SER A 791 28.52 1.35 -7.12
N GLU A 792 29.54 2.20 -7.01
CA GLU A 792 30.40 2.26 -5.82
C GLU A 792 29.56 2.68 -4.59
N TYR A 793 29.83 2.06 -3.45
CA TYR A 793 29.05 2.25 -2.24
C TYR A 793 29.96 2.22 -1.01
N GLN A 794 29.76 3.17 -0.09
CA GLN A 794 30.54 3.19 1.15
C GLN A 794 29.96 2.19 2.16
N GLU A 795 30.84 1.37 2.75
CA GLU A 795 30.42 0.42 3.78
C GLU A 795 29.76 1.14 4.97
N PRO A 796 28.66 0.61 5.52
CA PRO A 796 28.08 1.11 6.76
C PRO A 796 29.12 1.09 7.89
N ARG A 797 29.31 2.23 8.57
CA ARG A 797 30.31 2.36 9.67
C ARG A 797 30.00 1.37 10.81
N SER A 798 31.05 0.76 11.36
CA SER A 798 31.03 -0.24 12.44
C SER A 798 30.32 0.19 13.73
N ASN A 799 30.16 1.50 13.97
CA ASN A 799 29.55 2.03 15.19
C ASN A 799 28.00 1.97 15.13
N ASN A 800 27.42 1.48 14.02
CA ASN A 800 25.99 1.40 13.80
C ASN A 800 25.48 -0.02 14.14
N THR A 801 25.01 -0.22 15.36
CA THR A 801 24.66 -1.53 15.98
C THR A 801 23.46 -2.26 15.35
N TYR A 802 22.85 -1.73 14.28
CA TYR A 802 21.63 -2.26 13.68
C TYR A 802 21.84 -3.26 12.53
N TRP A 803 23.07 -3.42 12.02
CA TRP A 803 23.38 -4.30 10.90
C TRP A 803 23.98 -5.63 11.36
N VAL A 804 23.32 -6.73 11.05
CA VAL A 804 23.88 -8.08 11.11
C VAL A 804 24.67 -8.31 9.82
N VAL A 805 25.99 -8.47 9.95
CA VAL A 805 26.88 -8.69 8.81
C VAL A 805 27.15 -10.19 8.65
N LYS A 806 27.06 -10.67 7.41
CA LYS A 806 27.44 -12.06 7.06
C LYS A 806 28.34 -12.06 5.83
N GLY A 807 29.44 -12.80 5.89
CA GLY A 807 30.32 -13.04 4.74
C GLY A 807 29.90 -14.30 3.99
N TRP A 808 30.02 -14.29 2.65
CA TRP A 808 29.79 -15.49 1.85
C TRP A 808 30.98 -16.44 1.97
N ASP A 809 30.69 -17.71 2.24
CA ASP A 809 31.70 -18.77 2.30
C ASP A 809 31.64 -19.67 1.06
N LEU A 810 32.77 -19.78 0.36
CA LEU A 810 32.88 -20.61 -0.84
C LEU A 810 33.00 -22.11 -0.54
N PHE A 811 33.36 -22.50 0.68
CA PHE A 811 33.46 -23.91 1.06
C PHE A 811 32.10 -24.50 1.46
N SER A 812 31.41 -23.86 2.39
CA SER A 812 30.08 -24.30 2.85
C SER A 812 28.92 -23.81 1.97
N HIS A 813 29.18 -22.90 1.02
CA HIS A 813 28.16 -22.27 0.16
C HIS A 813 27.04 -21.59 0.95
N LYS A 814 27.38 -20.94 2.07
CA LYS A 814 26.45 -20.30 3.00
C LYS A 814 26.92 -18.92 3.40
N TRP A 815 25.98 -18.09 3.86
CA TRP A 815 26.26 -16.83 4.53
C TRP A 815 26.60 -17.09 6.00
N ILE A 816 27.82 -16.78 6.42
CA ILE A 816 28.32 -17.01 7.78
C ILE A 816 28.45 -15.66 8.50
N LYS A 817 27.91 -15.57 9.71
CA LYS A 817 27.98 -14.36 10.54
C LYS A 817 29.44 -14.01 10.84
N ASP A 818 29.78 -12.74 10.70
CA ASP A 818 31.10 -12.18 11.01
C ASP A 818 32.28 -12.82 10.25
N LYS A 819 32.00 -13.59 9.18
CA LYS A 819 33.05 -14.15 8.32
C LYS A 819 33.73 -13.04 7.52
N ASP A 820 35.06 -13.04 7.56
CA ASP A 820 35.82 -12.21 6.64
C ASP A 820 35.77 -12.80 5.22
N SER A 821 35.15 -12.03 4.33
CA SER A 821 34.91 -12.39 2.94
C SER A 821 34.84 -11.11 2.12
N PRO A 822 35.38 -11.07 0.89
CA PRO A 822 35.21 -9.91 0.02
C PRO A 822 33.74 -9.69 -0.34
N LEU A 823 32.88 -10.71 -0.24
CA LEU A 823 31.45 -10.61 -0.46
C LEU A 823 30.69 -10.64 0.87
N LYS A 824 30.05 -9.53 1.23
CA LYS A 824 29.31 -9.37 2.49
C LYS A 824 27.85 -8.99 2.23
N ILE A 825 26.97 -9.41 3.12
CA ILE A 825 25.61 -8.87 3.24
C ILE A 825 25.45 -8.18 4.59
N TYR A 826 24.73 -7.07 4.56
CA TYR A 826 24.32 -6.30 5.71
C TYR A 826 22.80 -6.41 5.79
N LEU A 827 22.28 -6.93 6.90
CA LEU A 827 20.86 -7.12 7.16
C LEU A 827 20.47 -6.29 8.38
N ASN A 828 19.35 -5.57 8.36
CA ASN A 828 18.84 -4.90 9.57
C ASN A 828 17.46 -5.41 9.99
N GLY A 829 17.06 -5.08 11.22
CA GLY A 829 15.74 -5.44 11.77
C GLY A 829 14.55 -4.81 11.04
N PHE A 830 14.79 -3.85 10.15
CA PHE A 830 13.76 -3.19 9.34
C PHE A 830 13.53 -3.86 7.98
N GLY A 831 14.15 -5.02 7.74
CA GLY A 831 13.99 -5.78 6.50
C GLY A 831 14.70 -5.17 5.29
N GLN A 832 15.67 -4.28 5.51
CA GLN A 832 16.59 -3.81 4.48
C GLN A 832 17.78 -4.75 4.39
N TYR A 833 18.32 -4.90 3.19
CA TYR A 833 19.57 -5.60 2.98
C TYR A 833 20.44 -4.93 1.93
N ILE A 834 21.75 -4.99 2.13
CA ILE A 834 22.74 -4.50 1.18
C ILE A 834 23.75 -5.62 0.95
N CYS A 835 24.06 -5.91 -0.30
CA CYS A 835 25.13 -6.85 -0.65
C CYS A 835 26.28 -6.08 -1.28
N LEU A 836 27.46 -6.18 -0.65
CA LEU A 836 28.65 -5.44 -1.01
C LEU A 836 29.77 -6.41 -1.38
N TYR A 837 30.48 -6.09 -2.47
CA TYR A 837 31.67 -6.79 -2.90
C TYR A 837 32.88 -5.86 -2.87
N LYS A 838 33.91 -6.26 -2.14
CA LYS A 838 35.18 -5.54 -2.03
C LYS A 838 36.15 -6.01 -3.09
N THR A 839 36.54 -5.10 -3.97
CA THR A 839 37.49 -5.35 -5.06
C THR A 839 38.94 -5.34 -4.58
N SER A 840 39.86 -5.86 -5.39
CA SER A 840 41.31 -5.82 -5.13
C SER A 840 41.86 -4.41 -4.97
N ASN A 841 41.24 -3.43 -5.64
CA ASN A 841 41.64 -2.01 -5.59
C ASN A 841 40.97 -1.28 -4.42
N ASN A 842 40.47 -2.02 -3.42
CA ASN A 842 39.83 -1.51 -2.21
C ASN A 842 38.54 -0.69 -2.46
N LYS A 843 37.96 -0.74 -3.67
CA LYS A 843 36.63 -0.21 -3.97
C LYS A 843 35.56 -1.18 -3.53
N THR A 844 34.45 -0.67 -3.02
CA THR A 844 33.30 -1.48 -2.60
C THR A 844 32.13 -1.25 -3.56
N LEU A 845 31.71 -2.32 -4.22
CA LEU A 845 30.63 -2.30 -5.20
C LEU A 845 29.35 -2.84 -4.57
N LYS A 846 28.22 -2.20 -4.86
CA LYS A 846 26.91 -2.70 -4.46
C LYS A 846 26.33 -3.60 -5.55
N LEU A 847 26.01 -4.84 -5.19
CA LEU A 847 25.54 -5.88 -6.10
C LEU A 847 24.24 -6.51 -5.59
N SER A 848 23.54 -7.26 -6.47
CA SER A 848 22.56 -8.24 -5.98
C SER A 848 23.28 -9.45 -5.39
N ARG A 849 22.59 -10.21 -4.53
CA ARG A 849 23.17 -11.40 -3.88
C ARG A 849 23.59 -12.45 -4.90
N GLU A 850 22.78 -12.66 -5.93
CA GLU A 850 22.98 -13.65 -6.98
C GLU A 850 24.20 -13.29 -7.82
N ILE A 851 24.30 -12.03 -8.26
CA ILE A 851 25.44 -11.53 -9.04
C ILE A 851 26.74 -11.57 -8.22
N GLY A 852 26.70 -11.13 -6.96
CA GLY A 852 27.88 -11.16 -6.09
C GLY A 852 28.42 -12.58 -5.88
N LYS A 853 27.54 -13.56 -5.63
CA LYS A 853 27.93 -14.96 -5.45
C LYS A 853 28.55 -15.55 -6.70
N LEU A 854 27.95 -15.32 -7.87
CA LEU A 854 28.47 -15.79 -9.15
C LEU A 854 29.83 -15.16 -9.45
N TYR A 855 29.95 -13.84 -9.30
CA TYR A 855 31.21 -13.14 -9.59
C TYR A 855 32.34 -13.59 -8.67
N TYR A 856 32.09 -13.73 -7.36
CA TYR A 856 33.10 -14.20 -6.43
C TYR A 856 33.54 -15.65 -6.73
N ALA A 857 32.60 -16.53 -7.06
CA ALA A 857 32.91 -17.90 -7.47
C ALA A 857 33.69 -17.98 -8.80
N GLN A 858 33.37 -17.11 -9.76
CA GLN A 858 34.08 -17.03 -11.04
C GLN A 858 35.56 -16.69 -10.83
N LEU A 859 35.86 -15.67 -10.00
CA LEU A 859 37.24 -15.25 -9.71
C LEU A 859 38.06 -16.34 -9.00
N GLN A 860 37.41 -17.21 -8.24
CA GLN A 860 38.05 -18.30 -7.51
C GLN A 860 38.06 -19.62 -8.31
N GLY A 861 37.60 -19.62 -9.57
CA GLY A 861 37.61 -20.80 -10.43
C GLY A 861 36.70 -21.94 -9.95
N VAL A 862 35.65 -21.63 -9.18
CA VAL A 862 34.76 -22.66 -8.62
C VAL A 862 33.92 -23.28 -9.74
N SER A 863 33.90 -24.61 -9.82
CA SER A 863 33.02 -25.34 -10.76
C SER A 863 31.58 -25.36 -10.23
N LEU A 864 30.69 -24.65 -10.92
CA LEU A 864 29.27 -24.54 -10.55
C LEU A 864 28.31 -25.24 -11.51
N LEU A 865 28.75 -25.49 -12.75
CA LEU A 865 27.89 -25.93 -13.85
C LEU A 865 28.30 -27.31 -14.36
N GLN A 866 27.29 -28.16 -14.51
CA GLN A 866 27.41 -29.52 -15.00
C GLN A 866 26.39 -29.70 -16.13
N TYR A 867 26.81 -30.26 -17.26
CA TYR A 867 25.94 -30.49 -18.40
C TYR A 867 26.06 -31.90 -18.99
N LYS A 868 24.92 -32.59 -19.16
CA LYS A 868 24.85 -33.91 -19.81
C LYS A 868 23.46 -34.14 -20.37
N ASN A 869 23.35 -34.60 -21.62
CA ASN A 869 22.10 -35.07 -22.23
C ASN A 869 20.88 -34.16 -21.99
N TYR A 870 20.96 -32.88 -22.36
CA TYR A 870 19.90 -31.88 -22.14
C TYR A 870 19.60 -31.53 -20.68
N GLU A 871 20.40 -31.98 -19.72
CA GLU A 871 20.32 -31.55 -18.33
C GLU A 871 21.45 -30.59 -18.00
N LEU A 872 21.09 -29.37 -17.57
CA LEU A 872 22.00 -28.41 -16.97
C LEU A 872 21.79 -28.41 -15.46
N LYS A 873 22.84 -28.72 -14.71
CA LYS A 873 22.85 -28.68 -13.26
C LYS A 873 23.63 -27.46 -12.80
N VAL A 874 23.03 -26.68 -11.90
CA VAL A 874 23.62 -25.51 -11.26
C VAL A 874 23.77 -25.79 -9.77
N LYS A 875 24.96 -25.61 -9.21
CA LYS A 875 25.21 -25.89 -7.79
C LYS A 875 24.27 -25.09 -6.89
N GLN A 876 23.68 -25.75 -5.88
CA GLN A 876 22.76 -25.11 -4.94
C GLN A 876 23.47 -23.98 -4.18
N GLY A 877 22.73 -22.91 -3.88
CA GLY A 877 23.28 -21.68 -3.31
C GLY A 877 23.81 -20.69 -4.34
N TYR A 878 23.83 -21.04 -5.64
CA TYR A 878 24.18 -20.15 -6.75
C TYR A 878 23.01 -20.00 -7.72
N GLU A 879 21.91 -19.41 -7.26
CA GLU A 879 20.79 -19.05 -8.13
C GLU A 879 21.26 -18.11 -9.25
N LEU A 880 20.77 -18.35 -10.46
CA LEU A 880 21.09 -17.49 -11.59
C LEU A 880 20.24 -16.21 -11.52
N PRO A 881 20.66 -15.11 -12.18
CA PRO A 881 19.79 -13.95 -12.32
C PRO A 881 18.46 -14.35 -12.96
N GLU A 882 17.36 -13.70 -12.58
CA GLU A 882 16.00 -14.21 -12.87
C GLU A 882 15.76 -14.46 -14.38
N LEU A 883 16.27 -13.61 -15.25
CA LEU A 883 16.13 -13.79 -16.69
C LEU A 883 16.96 -14.95 -17.25
N TYR A 884 18.10 -15.26 -16.65
CA TYR A 884 18.86 -16.48 -16.98
C TYR A 884 18.10 -17.73 -16.53
N GLU A 885 17.44 -17.71 -15.36
CA GLU A 885 16.55 -18.83 -14.97
C GLU A 885 15.34 -18.94 -15.91
N ARG A 886 14.80 -17.82 -16.41
CA ARG A 886 13.72 -17.79 -17.40
C ARG A 886 14.12 -18.40 -18.74
N VAL A 887 15.36 -18.19 -19.21
CA VAL A 887 15.91 -18.89 -20.39
C VAL A 887 15.80 -20.40 -20.22
N LEU A 888 16.27 -20.92 -19.09
CA LEU A 888 16.36 -22.36 -18.85
C LEU A 888 14.97 -22.99 -18.68
N THR A 889 14.11 -22.38 -17.86
CA THR A 889 12.74 -22.87 -17.65
C THR A 889 11.88 -22.75 -18.89
N SER A 890 12.14 -21.78 -19.77
CA SER A 890 11.42 -21.68 -21.05
C SER A 890 11.79 -22.76 -22.06
N CYS A 891 12.88 -23.50 -21.84
CA CYS A 891 13.18 -24.68 -22.65
C CYS A 891 12.25 -25.85 -22.33
N VAL A 892 11.50 -25.84 -21.22
CA VAL A 892 10.71 -27.01 -20.78
C VAL A 892 9.32 -26.65 -20.20
N GLY A 893 9.09 -25.39 -19.87
CA GLY A 893 7.86 -24.92 -19.22
C GLY A 893 7.70 -25.39 -17.77
N GLN A 894 8.79 -25.72 -17.07
CA GLN A 894 8.77 -26.17 -15.67
C GLN A 894 9.92 -25.55 -14.86
N CYS A 895 9.69 -25.36 -13.56
CA CYS A 895 10.73 -24.92 -12.64
C CYS A 895 11.78 -26.02 -12.40
N PRO A 896 13.03 -25.66 -12.01
CA PRO A 896 14.06 -26.64 -11.73
C PRO A 896 13.71 -27.51 -10.52
N VAL A 897 14.20 -28.75 -10.55
CA VAL A 897 14.13 -29.70 -9.45
C VAL A 897 15.41 -29.62 -8.64
N GLU A 898 15.30 -29.68 -7.32
CA GLU A 898 16.46 -29.72 -6.42
C GLU A 898 16.82 -31.17 -6.11
N GLY A 899 18.11 -31.54 -6.21
CA GLY A 899 18.59 -32.88 -5.93
C GLY A 899 20.11 -32.96 -5.91
N ASN A 900 20.67 -33.75 -4.98
CA ASN A 900 22.11 -33.99 -4.82
C ASN A 900 22.97 -32.71 -4.73
N GLY A 901 22.44 -31.64 -4.13
CA GLY A 901 23.14 -30.36 -4.01
C GLY A 901 23.15 -29.51 -5.29
N TYR A 902 22.30 -29.84 -6.27
CA TYR A 902 22.14 -29.10 -7.52
C TYR A 902 20.68 -28.73 -7.79
N ARG A 903 20.50 -27.63 -8.51
CA ARG A 903 19.27 -27.28 -9.22
C ARG A 903 19.37 -27.81 -10.64
N VAL A 904 18.46 -28.69 -11.02
CA VAL A 904 18.48 -29.40 -12.29
C VAL A 904 17.45 -28.79 -13.24
N TYR A 905 17.93 -28.28 -14.37
CA TYR A 905 17.14 -27.79 -15.48
C TYR A 905 17.15 -28.84 -16.60
N ARG A 906 15.96 -29.26 -17.01
CA ARG A 906 15.78 -30.27 -18.06
C ARG A 906 15.51 -29.61 -19.41
N ASN A 907 15.68 -30.40 -20.46
CA ASN A 907 15.47 -29.99 -21.85
C ASN A 907 16.32 -28.79 -22.31
N VAL A 908 17.50 -28.58 -21.74
CA VAL A 908 18.38 -27.46 -22.09
C VAL A 908 19.27 -27.86 -23.27
N PRO A 909 19.10 -27.28 -24.48
CA PRO A 909 19.97 -27.57 -25.61
C PRO A 909 21.42 -27.15 -25.32
N HIS A 910 22.39 -27.83 -25.93
CA HIS A 910 23.80 -27.58 -25.63
C HIS A 910 24.24 -26.16 -25.99
N GLU A 911 23.68 -25.56 -27.05
CA GLU A 911 23.93 -24.17 -27.42
C GLU A 911 23.51 -23.19 -26.31
N ILE A 912 22.37 -23.42 -25.65
CA ILE A 912 21.91 -22.61 -24.52
C ILE A 912 22.84 -22.79 -23.34
N ALA A 913 23.17 -24.04 -23.00
CA ALA A 913 24.05 -24.35 -21.87
C ALA A 913 25.45 -23.72 -22.03
N ILE A 914 26.07 -23.88 -23.21
CA ILE A 914 27.41 -23.37 -23.50
C ILE A 914 27.42 -21.84 -23.54
N SER A 915 26.44 -21.22 -24.21
CA SER A 915 26.37 -19.75 -24.29
C SER A 915 26.04 -19.12 -22.94
N LEU A 916 25.18 -19.74 -22.12
CA LEU A 916 24.94 -19.30 -20.74
C LEU A 916 26.20 -19.39 -19.90
N ALA A 917 26.88 -20.54 -19.92
CA ALA A 917 28.13 -20.74 -19.19
C ALA A 917 29.19 -19.72 -19.63
N TYR A 918 29.29 -19.43 -20.93
CA TYR A 918 30.17 -18.40 -21.46
C TYR A 918 29.83 -16.99 -20.95
N LYS A 919 28.56 -16.57 -21.05
CA LYS A 919 28.14 -15.24 -20.60
C LYS A 919 28.33 -15.05 -19.10
N LEU A 920 28.17 -16.12 -18.30
CA LEU A 920 28.41 -16.11 -16.87
C LEU A 920 29.88 -16.38 -16.48
N GLY A 921 30.75 -16.69 -17.43
CA GLY A 921 32.18 -16.88 -17.19
C GLY A 921 32.58 -18.22 -16.56
N PHE A 922 31.74 -19.26 -16.67
CA PHE A 922 31.99 -20.59 -16.10
C PHE A 922 32.36 -21.64 -17.16
N GLN A 923 33.04 -22.69 -16.72
CA GLN A 923 33.24 -23.91 -17.51
C GLN A 923 32.10 -24.90 -17.26
N LEU A 924 31.69 -25.62 -18.31
CA LEU A 924 30.78 -26.74 -18.18
C LEU A 924 31.59 -28.02 -17.93
N ASN A 925 31.29 -28.70 -16.83
CA ASN A 925 31.77 -30.06 -16.63
C ASN A 925 30.83 -31.04 -17.34
N PHE A 926 31.39 -31.88 -18.22
CA PHE A 926 30.65 -32.90 -18.97
C PHE A 926 30.80 -34.33 -18.42
N ASN A 927 31.71 -34.52 -17.44
CA ASN A 927 32.04 -35.80 -16.85
C ASN A 927 31.44 -35.88 -15.44
N PHE A 928 30.16 -36.27 -15.34
CA PHE A 928 29.49 -36.57 -14.08
C PHE A 928 28.33 -37.56 -14.27
#